data_AF-A0A0M2VCG1-F1
#
_entry.id   AF-A0A0M2VCG1-F1
#
_cell.length_a   1.000
_cell.length_b   1.000
_cell.length_c   1.000
_cell.angle_alpha   90.00
_cell.angle_beta   90.00
_cell.angle_gamma   90.00
#
_symmetry.space_group_name_H-M   'P 1'
#
loop_
_entity.id
_entity.type
_entity.pdbx_description
1 polymer ?
#
loop_
_entity_poly.entity_id
_entity_poly.type
_entity_poly.pdbx_seq_one_letter_code
_entity_poly.pdbx_strand_id
1 'polypeptide(L)'
;MHHSLYNQLLKDAQQQVVLEQKLAEHITRCKNVNENTFSFYCPNILPLLQQPEQKRFSLFCNLNGKANIVDRQNSSAVYLANPELEAETEVTAFISNAPVISFTPPVSNANWPTEPLPLQPDAICMFGLGLGHQILPLITRRKIRCLIIYEPDLTMLQCSFQTINWHDIFTAAASSNTLISLQMGNDGSSIASDLQELFQFIPALKKLYLYRHLSYSVTDEVLATLFTFNGNRAELLKADRQYLGYTQPTDYLPVRFNNILGNKKVTITDSQRQEALFQQNIAVFKRLYPDIAKSMLGFATRHWFLVKDDHGKANLWHKERNALLHSDKDTEATALIDSFLHQPPKDDVILGQKVAWKFRHYIHYQAIAKLQPLFLEMAQQKNVLPEKIDSLIIFGVGVGAYLPALLQQRNITNLYVCESNIEHFYASLFVTDWASLLQQAEQTGSRIYLNIGNDGSDYFNDLMQQFFSVGAFTIANTYMLQTDTNPFTASAIKKLRQQLKVVLTIGDYYDHARFGISHTYNSFMLGHNWLKAKRSNYLQHAATVLPVFIVGNGPSLDQCADYIKEHREKVVVVSCGTALKPLHHLGITPDFHAEVEQNRSTYRWITQVNDIAYLKKIKLITVNGIHPETAALFAGTYLAFKEGEASTTLFNKVLKGAGDIAQLSHAYPTVSNLAINWLLQAGFKQYYLLGVDLGYVDVNNHHSRFSAYYDQNGKAVYDYSAVHGDSISVVGNFRPVVQTKIEFDISRQIIEQTLTAYSGQAEVYNCSDGAMIQGAISLQPSQILTFLPSKPVTDLLDDFLQQACIQQDFTVQLSEFKRYYNAGGLTNSLIIWDELLTKPVTDYTSAKNCIDRQWVLLKQQASLPNSIIFYLLYGSASYFLSLLSKLLPLLQQAGAEAQVKAVEQFNTVLIVWKDYLTQMVADFAAEPLQLDITD
;
A
#
# COMPACT_ATOMS: atom_id res chain seq x y z
N MET A 1 -14.57 6.79 14.34
CA MET A 1 -15.70 6.27 13.51
C MET A 1 -16.88 7.23 13.30
N HIS A 2 -17.35 8.01 14.29
CA HIS A 2 -18.38 9.05 14.06
C HIS A 2 -17.95 10.16 13.07
N HIS A 3 -16.63 10.33 12.96
CA HIS A 3 -15.97 11.20 12.00
C HIS A 3 -15.77 10.56 10.62
N SER A 4 -16.36 9.39 10.32
CA SER A 4 -16.34 8.87 8.95
C SER A 4 -17.11 9.81 8.03
N LEU A 5 -16.46 10.33 6.99
CA LEU A 5 -17.09 11.23 6.01
C LEU A 5 -18.35 10.60 5.40
N TYR A 6 -18.30 9.30 5.14
CA TYR A 6 -19.40 8.55 4.53
C TYR A 6 -20.68 8.62 5.39
N ASN A 7 -20.55 8.51 6.71
CA ASN A 7 -21.69 8.58 7.64
C ASN A 7 -22.25 10.01 7.79
N GLN A 8 -21.64 10.99 7.13
CA GLN A 8 -22.05 12.39 7.17
C GLN A 8 -22.66 12.88 5.87
N LEU A 9 -22.84 12.02 4.86
CA LEU A 9 -23.47 12.39 3.60
C LEU A 9 -24.82 11.68 3.43
N LEU A 10 -25.75 12.29 2.69
CA LEU A 10 -26.96 11.59 2.29
C LEU A 10 -26.64 10.42 1.36
N LYS A 11 -27.34 9.30 1.54
CA LYS A 11 -27.21 8.12 0.65
C LYS A 11 -27.69 8.40 -0.78
N ASP A 12 -28.55 9.40 -0.96
CA ASP A 12 -29.03 9.88 -2.26
C ASP A 12 -28.15 11.04 -2.76
N ALA A 13 -27.37 10.79 -3.81
CA ALA A 13 -26.45 11.76 -4.38
C ALA A 13 -27.15 13.00 -4.95
N GLN A 14 -28.36 12.88 -5.48
CA GLN A 14 -29.08 14.04 -6.03
C GLN A 14 -29.55 14.97 -4.90
N GLN A 15 -30.03 14.41 -3.80
CA GLN A 15 -30.41 15.19 -2.62
C GLN A 15 -29.20 15.87 -1.97
N GLN A 16 -28.06 15.18 -1.94
CA GLN A 16 -26.79 15.71 -1.42
C GLN A 16 -26.34 16.96 -2.22
N VAL A 17 -26.40 16.91 -3.55
CA VAL A 17 -26.06 18.06 -4.42
C VAL A 17 -26.94 19.28 -4.13
N VAL A 18 -28.23 19.08 -3.85
CA VAL A 18 -29.15 20.17 -3.50
C VAL A 18 -28.76 20.83 -2.16
N LEU A 19 -28.32 20.05 -1.17
CA LEU A 19 -27.82 20.60 0.09
C LEU A 19 -26.53 21.41 -0.12
N GLU A 20 -25.61 20.90 -0.93
CA GLU A 20 -24.35 21.58 -1.25
C GLU A 20 -24.55 22.91 -1.98
N GLN A 21 -25.52 22.98 -2.90
CA GLN A 21 -25.87 24.23 -3.58
C GLN A 21 -26.38 25.30 -2.60
N LYS A 22 -27.24 24.92 -1.65
CA LYS A 22 -27.73 25.85 -0.61
C LYS A 22 -26.61 26.33 0.30
N LEU A 23 -25.68 25.45 0.66
CA LEU A 23 -24.52 25.81 1.47
C LEU A 23 -23.59 26.76 0.71
N ALA A 24 -23.41 26.59 -0.60
CA ALA A 24 -22.55 27.45 -1.41
C ALA A 24 -23.02 28.92 -1.44
N GLU A 25 -24.34 29.15 -1.47
CA GLU A 25 -24.92 30.50 -1.37
C GLU A 25 -24.59 31.15 -0.02
N HIS A 26 -24.74 30.38 1.08
CA HIS A 26 -24.39 30.83 2.42
C HIS A 26 -22.90 31.16 2.54
N ILE A 27 -22.02 30.29 2.03
CA ILE A 27 -20.57 30.46 2.03
C ILE A 27 -20.18 31.75 1.32
N THR A 28 -20.75 32.00 0.14
CA THR A 28 -20.44 33.21 -0.65
C THR A 28 -20.82 34.48 0.10
N ARG A 29 -21.99 34.49 0.76
CA ARG A 29 -22.44 35.62 1.56
C ARG A 29 -21.54 35.87 2.76
N CYS A 30 -21.20 34.82 3.52
CA CYS A 30 -20.33 34.92 4.70
C CYS A 30 -18.93 35.41 4.31
N LYS A 31 -18.38 34.88 3.22
CA LYS A 31 -17.09 35.32 2.67
C LYS A 31 -17.06 36.83 2.42
N ASN A 32 -18.05 37.38 1.73
CA ASN A 32 -18.10 38.82 1.42
C ASN A 32 -18.20 39.70 2.68
N VAL A 33 -18.97 39.27 3.69
CA VAL A 33 -19.08 39.98 4.97
C VAL A 33 -17.76 39.94 5.73
N ASN A 34 -17.11 38.78 5.75
CA ASN A 34 -15.86 38.58 6.47
C ASN A 34 -14.68 39.29 5.78
N GLU A 35 -14.65 39.41 4.46
CA GLU A 35 -13.64 40.20 3.73
C GLU A 35 -13.65 41.66 4.20
N ASN A 36 -14.83 42.27 4.24
CA ASN A 36 -14.99 43.63 4.76
C ASN A 36 -14.61 43.72 6.24
N THR A 37 -15.03 42.75 7.05
CA THR A 37 -14.76 42.73 8.50
C THR A 37 -13.26 42.63 8.80
N PHE A 38 -12.55 41.69 8.17
CA PHE A 38 -11.11 41.50 8.38
C PHE A 38 -10.31 42.68 7.83
N SER A 39 -10.75 43.34 6.75
CA SER A 39 -10.09 44.56 6.27
C SER A 39 -10.04 45.67 7.32
N PHE A 40 -11.02 45.73 8.22
CA PHE A 40 -11.11 46.71 9.29
C PHE A 40 -10.40 46.25 10.57
N TYR A 41 -10.69 45.04 11.06
CA TYR A 41 -10.19 44.58 12.36
C TYR A 41 -8.82 43.92 12.29
N CYS A 42 -8.50 43.19 11.22
CA CYS A 42 -7.28 42.37 11.11
C CYS A 42 -6.71 42.37 9.68
N PRO A 43 -6.32 43.53 9.12
CA PRO A 43 -5.93 43.65 7.70
C PRO A 43 -4.73 42.76 7.33
N ASN A 44 -3.85 42.46 8.30
CA ASN A 44 -2.66 41.62 8.09
C ASN A 44 -2.98 40.13 7.83
N ILE A 45 -4.18 39.66 8.18
CA ILE A 45 -4.58 38.25 7.99
C ILE A 45 -5.17 38.02 6.59
N LEU A 46 -5.76 39.04 5.97
CA LEU A 46 -6.42 38.92 4.67
C LEU A 46 -5.51 38.34 3.57
N PRO A 47 -4.22 38.72 3.45
CA PRO A 47 -3.31 38.13 2.47
C PRO A 47 -3.05 36.64 2.68
N LEU A 48 -3.10 36.15 3.92
CA LEU A 48 -2.89 34.73 4.25
C LEU A 48 -4.02 33.84 3.70
N LEU A 49 -5.24 34.38 3.61
CA LEU A 49 -6.40 33.69 3.04
C LEU A 49 -6.31 33.47 1.52
N GLN A 50 -5.40 34.18 0.83
CA GLN A 50 -5.28 34.17 -0.63
C GLN A 50 -4.12 33.30 -1.14
N GLN A 51 -3.33 32.70 -0.24
CA GLN A 51 -2.18 31.90 -0.65
C GLN A 51 -2.62 30.54 -1.25
N PRO A 52 -2.00 30.10 -2.36
CA PRO A 52 -2.26 28.79 -2.95
C PRO A 52 -1.57 27.69 -2.11
N GLU A 53 -2.23 27.25 -1.04
CA GLU A 53 -1.78 26.09 -0.26
C GLU A 53 -2.40 24.78 -0.74
N GLN A 54 -1.67 23.68 -0.51
CA GLN A 54 -2.18 22.33 -0.71
C GLN A 54 -3.28 22.07 0.33
N LYS A 55 -4.54 22.11 -0.11
CA LYS A 55 -5.71 22.01 0.77
C LYS A 55 -5.76 20.67 1.51
N ARG A 56 -5.28 20.62 2.76
CA ARG A 56 -5.50 19.50 3.67
C ARG A 56 -6.95 19.44 4.12
N PHE A 57 -7.47 20.58 4.60
CA PHE A 57 -8.85 20.70 5.04
C PHE A 57 -9.73 21.36 3.98
N SER A 58 -10.97 20.89 3.86
CA SER A 58 -11.96 21.53 2.97
C SER A 58 -13.38 21.40 3.50
N LEU A 59 -14.23 22.36 3.15
CA LEU A 59 -15.64 22.30 3.49
C LEU A 59 -16.39 21.23 2.69
N PHE A 60 -17.35 20.60 3.35
CA PHE A 60 -18.41 19.82 2.72
C PHE A 60 -19.74 20.07 3.44
N CYS A 61 -20.85 19.78 2.78
CA CYS A 61 -22.17 19.84 3.40
C CYS A 61 -22.52 18.48 3.98
N ASN A 62 -22.79 18.40 5.28
CA ASN A 62 -23.22 17.15 5.89
C ASN A 62 -24.70 16.85 5.62
N LEU A 63 -25.16 15.66 6.04
CA LEU A 63 -26.52 15.15 5.84
C LEU A 63 -27.62 16.03 6.48
N ASN A 64 -27.25 16.90 7.43
CA ASN A 64 -28.16 17.86 8.07
C ASN A 64 -28.19 19.21 7.34
N GLY A 65 -27.51 19.35 6.20
CA GLY A 65 -27.41 20.62 5.47
C GLY A 65 -26.46 21.62 6.13
N LYS A 66 -25.56 21.17 7.02
CA LYS A 66 -24.62 22.01 7.76
C LYS A 66 -23.22 21.95 7.17
N ALA A 67 -22.49 23.06 7.27
CA ALA A 67 -21.08 23.09 6.89
C ALA A 67 -20.25 22.25 7.87
N ASN A 68 -19.42 21.36 7.36
CA ASN A 68 -18.43 20.63 8.13
C ASN A 68 -17.11 20.60 7.35
N ILE A 69 -16.02 20.18 7.99
CA ILE A 69 -14.67 20.14 7.43
C ILE A 69 -14.29 18.67 7.22
N VAL A 70 -13.77 18.34 6.04
CA VAL A 70 -13.11 17.06 5.79
C VAL A 70 -11.59 17.24 5.90
N ASP A 71 -10.92 16.37 6.66
CA ASP A 71 -9.48 16.15 6.61
C ASP A 71 -9.19 15.17 5.47
N ARG A 72 -8.65 15.68 4.36
CA ARG A 72 -8.39 14.87 3.16
C ARG A 72 -7.28 13.85 3.34
N GLN A 73 -6.37 14.08 4.30
CA GLN A 73 -5.31 13.12 4.60
C GLN A 73 -5.88 11.84 5.23
N ASN A 74 -6.93 12.00 6.04
CA ASN A 74 -7.53 10.92 6.84
C ASN A 74 -8.90 10.48 6.33
N SER A 75 -9.44 11.12 5.30
CA SER A 75 -10.79 10.92 4.77
C SER A 75 -11.87 10.95 5.87
N SER A 76 -11.71 11.85 6.83
CA SER A 76 -12.57 11.98 8.00
C SER A 76 -13.15 13.39 8.12
N ALA A 77 -14.35 13.49 8.66
CA ALA A 77 -14.98 14.76 9.03
C ALA A 77 -14.41 15.23 10.38
N VAL A 78 -14.07 16.51 10.51
CA VAL A 78 -13.53 17.09 11.76
C VAL A 78 -14.60 17.06 12.84
N TYR A 79 -15.81 17.54 12.58
CA TYR A 79 -16.90 17.57 13.57
C TYR A 79 -17.90 16.42 13.38
N LEU A 80 -18.77 16.21 14.36
CA LEU A 80 -19.97 15.39 14.24
C LEU A 80 -21.02 16.05 13.32
N ALA A 81 -22.20 15.44 13.21
CA ALA A 81 -23.25 15.87 12.28
C ALA A 81 -23.86 17.26 12.59
N ASN A 82 -23.56 17.87 13.75
CA ASN A 82 -24.00 19.23 14.10
C ASN A 82 -22.86 20.00 14.78
N PRO A 83 -21.98 20.65 13.99
CA PRO A 83 -20.80 21.33 14.51
C PRO A 83 -21.12 22.49 15.48
N GLU A 84 -22.23 23.21 15.26
CA GLU A 84 -22.62 24.32 16.13
C GLU A 84 -23.03 23.84 17.52
N LEU A 85 -23.86 22.79 17.59
CA LEU A 85 -24.27 22.19 18.86
C LEU A 85 -23.10 21.54 19.61
N GLU A 86 -22.19 20.89 18.87
CA GLU A 86 -20.97 20.32 19.43
C GLU A 86 -20.10 21.40 20.08
N ALA A 87 -19.86 22.52 19.38
CA ALA A 87 -19.11 23.66 19.91
C ALA A 87 -19.80 24.31 21.13
N GLU A 88 -21.12 24.44 21.13
CA GLU A 88 -21.88 24.96 22.28
C GLU A 88 -21.76 24.05 23.52
N THR A 89 -21.80 22.73 23.31
CA THR A 89 -21.62 21.73 24.37
C THR A 89 -20.20 21.80 24.93
N GLU A 90 -19.21 21.95 24.05
CA GLU A 90 -17.81 22.14 24.42
C GLU A 90 -17.59 23.41 25.25
N VAL A 91 -18.13 24.56 24.83
CA VAL A 91 -18.07 25.81 25.61
C VAL A 91 -18.70 25.65 27.00
N THR A 92 -19.81 24.94 27.10
CA THR A 92 -20.49 24.68 28.37
C THR A 92 -19.63 23.81 29.30
N ALA A 93 -19.00 22.76 28.74
CA ALA A 93 -18.08 21.90 29.48
C ALA A 93 -16.83 22.66 29.94
N PHE A 94 -16.24 23.50 29.07
CA PHE A 94 -15.11 24.35 29.41
C PHE A 94 -15.45 25.34 30.53
N ILE A 95 -16.60 26.02 30.43
CA ILE A 95 -17.04 26.94 31.48
C ILE A 95 -17.19 26.24 32.84
N SER A 96 -17.66 24.99 32.83
CA SER A 96 -17.89 24.23 34.05
C SER A 96 -16.60 23.71 34.69
N ASN A 97 -15.66 23.25 33.87
CA ASN A 97 -14.34 22.75 34.30
C ASN A 97 -13.28 23.12 33.25
N ALA A 98 -12.72 24.31 33.36
CA ALA A 98 -11.70 24.82 32.45
C ALA A 98 -10.32 24.29 32.88
N PRO A 99 -9.55 23.66 31.97
CA PRO A 99 -8.14 23.41 32.19
C PRO A 99 -7.39 24.71 32.45
N VAL A 100 -6.53 24.71 33.46
CA VAL A 100 -5.90 25.93 33.97
C VAL A 100 -4.45 25.67 34.36
N ILE A 101 -3.60 26.66 34.11
CA ILE A 101 -2.27 26.74 34.73
C ILE A 101 -2.17 28.00 35.59
N SER A 102 -1.31 27.93 36.59
CA SER A 102 -0.97 29.00 37.51
C SER A 102 0.48 29.41 37.30
N PHE A 103 0.78 30.70 37.47
CA PHE A 103 2.17 31.19 37.46
C PHE A 103 2.82 31.16 38.85
N THR A 104 2.09 30.70 39.86
CA THR A 104 2.58 30.43 41.21
C THR A 104 2.34 28.97 41.58
N PRO A 105 3.16 28.36 42.47
CA PRO A 105 3.02 26.95 42.84
C PRO A 105 1.56 26.59 43.21
N PRO A 106 0.96 25.58 42.56
CA PRO A 106 -0.43 25.21 42.79
C PRO A 106 -0.61 24.48 44.13
N VAL A 107 -1.85 24.47 44.64
CA VAL A 107 -2.23 23.71 45.85
C VAL A 107 -2.48 22.23 45.53
N SER A 108 -2.77 21.90 44.26
CA SER A 108 -3.06 20.55 43.77
C SER A 108 -1.93 20.04 42.87
N ASN A 109 -1.57 18.77 43.05
CA ASN A 109 -0.59 18.06 42.22
C ASN A 109 -1.25 17.30 41.05
N ALA A 110 -2.45 17.71 40.63
CA ALA A 110 -3.10 17.10 39.46
C ALA A 110 -2.32 17.44 38.18
N ASN A 111 -2.05 16.43 37.34
CA ASN A 111 -1.30 16.61 36.09
C ASN A 111 -2.00 17.55 35.10
N TRP A 112 -3.34 17.57 35.07
CA TRP A 112 -4.15 18.46 34.24
C TRP A 112 -5.23 19.10 35.12
N PRO A 113 -4.89 20.16 35.87
CA PRO A 113 -5.83 20.76 36.82
C PRO A 113 -6.93 21.51 36.08
N THR A 114 -8.14 21.40 36.60
CA THR A 114 -9.34 22.07 36.09
C THR A 114 -10.06 22.82 37.20
N GLU A 115 -10.72 23.92 36.86
CA GLU A 115 -11.60 24.67 37.77
C GLU A 115 -12.74 25.36 37.01
N PRO A 116 -13.85 25.74 37.66
CA PRO A 116 -14.90 26.52 37.00
C PRO A 116 -14.35 27.85 36.47
N LEU A 117 -14.68 28.17 35.22
CA LEU A 117 -14.20 29.39 34.57
C LEU A 117 -14.83 30.63 35.24
N PRO A 118 -14.03 31.59 35.75
CA PRO A 118 -14.53 32.82 36.35
C PRO A 118 -15.43 33.61 35.39
N LEU A 119 -16.31 34.45 35.94
CA LEU A 119 -17.15 35.35 35.12
C LEU A 119 -16.33 36.35 34.28
N GLN A 120 -15.15 36.72 34.78
CA GLN A 120 -14.22 37.67 34.16
C GLN A 120 -12.80 37.08 34.16
N PRO A 121 -12.48 36.12 33.27
CA PRO A 121 -11.14 35.55 33.20
C PRO A 121 -10.17 36.55 32.55
N ASP A 122 -8.96 36.65 33.09
CA ASP A 122 -7.92 37.56 32.57
C ASP A 122 -7.45 37.15 31.17
N ALA A 123 -7.18 35.85 30.98
CA ALA A 123 -6.67 35.34 29.71
C ALA A 123 -7.13 33.90 29.42
N ILE A 124 -7.46 33.65 28.16
CA ILE A 124 -7.72 32.31 27.60
C ILE A 124 -6.81 32.12 26.38
N CYS A 125 -6.06 31.02 26.33
CA CYS A 125 -5.40 30.55 25.12
C CYS A 125 -6.21 29.41 24.51
N MET A 126 -6.69 29.62 23.29
CA MET A 126 -7.43 28.65 22.49
C MET A 126 -6.49 28.04 21.45
N PHE A 127 -6.43 26.72 21.42
CA PHE A 127 -5.59 25.94 20.52
C PHE A 127 -6.47 25.20 19.52
N GLY A 128 -6.40 25.61 18.27
CA GLY A 128 -7.31 25.20 17.20
C GLY A 128 -8.47 26.19 17.03
N LEU A 129 -8.69 26.62 15.79
CA LEU A 129 -9.83 27.46 15.40
C LEU A 129 -11.00 26.60 14.94
N GLY A 130 -10.73 25.63 14.06
CA GLY A 130 -11.78 24.84 13.43
C GLY A 130 -12.74 25.70 12.59
N LEU A 131 -14.05 25.48 12.70
CA LEU A 131 -15.07 26.36 12.11
C LEU A 131 -15.24 27.68 12.90
N GLY A 132 -14.83 27.72 14.18
CA GLY A 132 -14.91 28.90 15.05
C GLY A 132 -16.26 29.09 15.77
N HIS A 133 -17.18 28.13 15.71
CA HIS A 133 -18.51 28.20 16.36
C HIS A 133 -18.46 28.41 17.88
N GLN A 134 -17.36 28.03 18.54
CA GLN A 134 -17.13 28.15 19.97
C GLN A 134 -16.86 29.58 20.45
N ILE A 135 -16.41 30.49 19.57
CA ILE A 135 -15.91 31.81 19.96
C ILE A 135 -17.04 32.71 20.48
N LEU A 136 -18.10 32.89 19.67
CA LEU A 136 -19.21 33.78 20.02
C LEU A 136 -19.93 33.36 21.32
N PRO A 137 -20.32 32.08 21.51
CA PRO A 137 -20.90 31.63 22.78
C PRO A 137 -19.97 31.84 23.98
N LEU A 138 -18.65 31.70 23.80
CA LEU A 138 -17.69 31.86 24.90
C LEU A 138 -17.59 33.33 25.36
N ILE A 139 -17.40 34.27 24.43
CA ILE A 139 -17.25 35.70 24.74
C ILE A 139 -18.55 36.39 25.17
N THR A 140 -19.71 35.83 24.78
CA THR A 140 -21.02 36.35 25.23
C THR A 140 -21.37 35.86 26.63
N ARG A 141 -20.94 34.65 27.01
CA ARG A 141 -21.20 34.07 28.35
C ARG A 141 -20.18 34.50 29.40
N ARG A 142 -18.99 34.98 28.99
CA ARG A 142 -17.89 35.40 29.88
C ARG A 142 -17.22 36.67 29.38
N LYS A 143 -16.96 37.62 30.28
CA LYS A 143 -16.24 38.87 29.97
C LYS A 143 -14.74 38.63 30.03
N ILE A 144 -14.21 38.05 28.95
CA ILE A 144 -12.80 37.66 28.86
C ILE A 144 -11.98 38.91 28.57
N ARG A 145 -10.90 39.16 29.30
CA ARG A 145 -10.05 40.33 29.02
C ARG A 145 -9.17 40.11 27.79
N CYS A 146 -8.55 38.94 27.66
CA CYS A 146 -7.74 38.57 26.49
C CYS A 146 -8.03 37.13 26.02
N LEU A 147 -8.36 36.95 24.75
CA LEU A 147 -8.52 35.66 24.08
C LEU A 147 -7.47 35.54 22.97
N ILE A 148 -6.54 34.60 23.12
CA ILE A 148 -5.50 34.31 22.12
C ILE A 148 -5.87 33.02 21.42
N ILE A 149 -5.93 33.00 20.09
CA ILE A 149 -6.33 31.84 19.29
C ILE A 149 -5.16 31.42 18.39
N TYR A 150 -4.65 30.22 18.60
CA TYR A 150 -3.63 29.58 17.76
C TYR A 150 -4.28 28.65 16.74
N GLU A 151 -3.96 28.83 15.47
CA GLU A 151 -4.34 27.89 14.41
C GLU A 151 -3.16 27.70 13.46
N PRO A 152 -2.50 26.53 13.47
CA PRO A 152 -1.36 26.28 12.59
C PRO A 152 -1.75 26.13 11.12
N ASP A 153 -2.95 25.64 10.81
CA ASP A 153 -3.33 25.33 9.43
C ASP A 153 -4.21 26.45 8.84
N LEU A 154 -3.67 27.19 7.86
CA LEU A 154 -4.38 28.30 7.23
C LEU A 154 -5.62 27.85 6.44
N THR A 155 -5.69 26.58 6.02
CA THR A 155 -6.88 26.04 5.36
C THR A 155 -8.04 25.87 6.35
N MET A 156 -7.76 25.69 7.64
CA MET A 156 -8.77 25.71 8.70
C MET A 156 -9.35 27.12 8.89
N LEU A 157 -8.50 28.14 8.87
CA LEU A 157 -8.92 29.55 8.86
C LEU A 157 -9.79 29.87 7.64
N GLN A 158 -9.43 29.39 6.45
CA GLN A 158 -10.25 29.57 5.24
C GLN A 158 -11.64 28.93 5.42
N CYS A 159 -11.72 27.75 6.03
CA CYS A 159 -12.99 27.09 6.33
C CYS A 159 -13.84 27.96 7.27
N SER A 160 -13.28 28.42 8.40
CA SER A 160 -13.98 29.32 9.33
C SER A 160 -14.45 30.62 8.68
N PHE A 161 -13.57 31.25 7.89
CA PHE A 161 -13.85 32.49 7.17
C PHE A 161 -15.02 32.34 6.17
N GLN A 162 -15.27 31.13 5.69
CA GLN A 162 -16.35 30.83 4.76
C GLN A 162 -17.66 30.47 5.46
N THR A 163 -17.64 30.07 6.74
CA THR A 163 -18.81 29.46 7.40
C THR A 163 -19.42 30.28 8.53
N ILE A 164 -18.65 31.07 9.27
CA ILE A 164 -19.16 31.83 10.41
C ILE A 164 -19.15 33.34 10.17
N ASN A 165 -19.97 34.07 10.91
CA ASN A 165 -20.01 35.53 10.84
C ASN A 165 -19.00 36.16 11.81
N TRP A 166 -17.83 36.52 11.31
CA TRP A 166 -16.78 37.15 12.13
C TRP A 166 -17.15 38.58 12.55
N HIS A 167 -18.06 39.25 11.83
CA HIS A 167 -18.55 40.57 12.22
C HIS A 167 -19.21 40.52 13.60
N ASP A 168 -20.04 39.51 13.84
CA ASP A 168 -20.74 39.35 15.11
C ASP A 168 -19.76 39.07 16.26
N ILE A 169 -18.70 38.28 15.98
CA ILE A 169 -17.63 37.99 16.95
C ILE A 169 -16.90 39.27 17.34
N PHE A 170 -16.39 40.05 16.39
CA PHE A 170 -15.65 41.27 16.70
C PHE A 170 -16.53 42.33 17.36
N THR A 171 -17.80 42.44 16.95
CA THR A 171 -18.76 43.35 17.57
C THR A 171 -19.05 42.95 19.02
N ALA A 172 -19.27 41.67 19.28
CA ALA A 172 -19.45 41.16 20.65
C ALA A 172 -18.19 41.35 21.50
N ALA A 173 -17.00 41.14 20.93
CA ALA A 173 -15.73 41.37 21.61
C ALA A 173 -15.53 42.84 21.97
N ALA A 174 -15.79 43.77 21.04
CA ALA A 174 -15.75 45.20 21.29
C ALA A 174 -16.74 45.62 22.39
N SER A 175 -17.97 45.09 22.35
CA SER A 175 -19.00 45.40 23.36
C SER A 175 -18.66 44.91 24.78
N SER A 176 -17.87 43.85 24.88
CA SER A 176 -17.43 43.24 26.14
C SER A 176 -16.04 43.69 26.57
N ASN A 177 -15.38 44.54 25.79
CA ASN A 177 -13.98 44.94 25.95
C ASN A 177 -13.01 43.75 26.01
N THR A 178 -13.31 42.71 25.20
CA THR A 178 -12.47 41.53 25.02
C THR A 178 -11.46 41.79 23.92
N LEU A 179 -10.16 41.68 24.23
CA LEU A 179 -9.10 41.69 23.20
C LEU A 179 -9.01 40.29 22.57
N ILE A 180 -9.12 40.20 21.24
CA ILE A 180 -8.90 38.96 20.48
C ILE A 180 -7.57 39.07 19.75
N SER A 181 -6.66 38.11 19.98
CA SER A 181 -5.39 37.96 19.27
C SER A 181 -5.43 36.68 18.44
N LEU A 182 -5.16 36.80 17.13
CA LEU A 182 -5.23 35.71 16.17
C LEU A 182 -3.81 35.33 15.73
N GLN A 183 -3.33 34.18 16.20
CA GLN A 183 -2.02 33.61 15.88
C GLN A 183 -2.18 32.56 14.77
N MET A 184 -2.39 33.04 13.53
CA MET A 184 -2.67 32.20 12.36
C MET A 184 -1.38 31.73 11.69
N GLY A 185 -1.29 30.44 11.33
CA GLY A 185 -0.05 29.80 10.88
C GLY A 185 0.90 29.43 12.03
N ASN A 186 0.40 29.46 13.27
CA ASN A 186 1.19 29.23 14.48
C ASN A 186 0.63 28.04 15.28
N ASP A 187 1.47 27.05 15.54
CA ASP A 187 1.14 25.83 16.29
C ASP A 187 1.19 26.00 17.82
N GLY A 188 1.51 27.21 18.29
CA GLY A 188 1.69 27.53 19.71
C GLY A 188 3.13 27.43 20.18
N SER A 189 4.09 27.10 19.31
CA SER A 189 5.52 27.05 19.66
C SER A 189 6.07 28.40 20.17
N SER A 190 5.45 29.53 19.80
CA SER A 190 5.77 30.87 20.32
C SER A 190 5.18 31.19 21.69
N ILE A 191 4.46 30.26 22.35
CA ILE A 191 3.69 30.56 23.56
C ILE A 191 4.52 31.28 24.64
N ALA A 192 5.81 30.98 24.77
CA ALA A 192 6.67 31.62 25.75
C ALA A 192 6.82 33.14 25.51
N SER A 193 7.03 33.57 24.25
CA SER A 193 7.07 34.99 23.91
C SER A 193 5.70 35.64 24.08
N ASP A 194 4.65 34.93 23.70
CA ASP A 194 3.27 35.45 23.78
C ASP A 194 2.84 35.65 25.25
N LEU A 195 3.30 34.77 26.15
CA LEU A 195 3.12 34.94 27.59
C LEU A 195 3.92 36.12 28.15
N GLN A 196 5.13 36.37 27.65
CA GLN A 196 5.91 37.54 28.06
C GLN A 196 5.20 38.84 27.65
N GLU A 197 4.65 38.92 26.44
CA GLU A 197 3.83 40.05 25.98
C GLU A 197 2.55 40.18 26.81
N LEU A 198 1.87 39.06 27.08
CA LEU A 198 0.68 39.05 27.91
C LEU A 198 0.95 39.54 29.34
N PHE A 199 2.11 39.27 29.92
CA PHE A 199 2.52 39.84 31.21
C PHE A 199 2.78 41.34 31.17
N GLN A 200 3.22 41.89 30.03
CA GLN A 200 3.33 43.34 29.86
C GLN A 200 1.94 43.98 29.82
N PHE A 201 0.97 43.33 29.19
CA PHE A 201 -0.42 43.78 29.11
C PHE A 201 -1.21 43.57 30.43
N ILE A 202 -0.95 42.47 31.14
CA ILE A 202 -1.58 42.09 32.41
C ILE A 202 -0.49 41.73 33.45
N PRO A 203 0.15 42.73 34.08
CA PRO A 203 1.24 42.47 35.04
C PRO A 203 0.85 41.61 36.25
N ALA A 204 -0.44 41.61 36.61
CA ALA A 204 -1.01 40.86 37.72
C ALA A 204 -1.60 39.49 37.31
N LEU A 205 -1.30 38.97 36.12
CA LEU A 205 -1.82 37.70 35.63
C LEU A 205 -1.44 36.54 36.57
N LYS A 206 -2.45 35.88 37.14
CA LYS A 206 -2.24 34.74 38.07
C LYS A 206 -2.46 33.39 37.43
N LYS A 207 -3.44 33.30 36.54
CA LYS A 207 -3.90 32.06 35.92
C LYS A 207 -4.08 32.26 34.43
N LEU A 208 -3.88 31.19 33.68
CA LEU A 208 -4.16 31.10 32.27
C LEU A 208 -5.05 29.88 32.02
N TYR A 209 -6.19 30.11 31.35
CA TYR A 209 -7.10 29.01 30.99
C TYR A 209 -6.79 28.52 29.57
N LEU A 210 -6.75 27.21 29.39
CA LEU A 210 -6.30 26.55 28.17
C LEU A 210 -7.49 25.84 27.51
N TYR A 211 -7.88 26.30 26.33
CA TYR A 211 -9.00 25.77 25.56
C TYR A 211 -8.46 25.00 24.36
N ARG A 212 -8.36 23.67 24.44
CA ARG A 212 -8.01 22.86 23.26
C ARG A 212 -9.25 22.52 22.46
N HIS A 213 -9.36 23.09 21.26
CA HIS A 213 -10.46 22.85 20.32
C HIS A 213 -10.07 21.85 19.23
N LEU A 214 -8.82 21.87 18.79
CA LEU A 214 -8.26 20.90 17.84
C LEU A 214 -6.92 20.36 18.37
N SER A 215 -6.54 19.22 17.83
CA SER A 215 -5.31 18.54 18.16
C SER A 215 -4.33 18.56 16.99
N TYR A 216 -3.13 19.07 17.27
CA TYR A 216 -1.97 18.99 16.40
C TYR A 216 -0.77 18.51 17.22
N SER A 217 0.20 17.86 16.58
CA SER A 217 1.32 17.21 17.26
C SER A 217 2.15 18.20 18.10
N VAL A 218 2.54 19.33 17.54
CA VAL A 218 3.30 20.37 18.25
C VAL A 218 2.44 21.06 19.29
N THR A 219 1.21 21.45 18.93
CA THR A 219 0.26 22.10 19.85
C THR A 219 -0.01 21.29 21.11
N ASP A 220 -0.14 19.97 20.99
CA ASP A 220 -0.34 19.11 22.16
C ASP A 220 0.94 18.97 23.01
N GLU A 221 2.13 19.03 22.42
CA GLU A 221 3.38 19.05 23.16
C GLU A 221 3.53 20.36 23.94
N VAL A 222 3.14 21.48 23.31
CA VAL A 222 3.05 22.80 23.96
C VAL A 222 2.11 22.73 25.16
N LEU A 223 0.90 22.19 24.99
CA LEU A 223 -0.06 22.02 26.10
C LEU A 223 0.47 21.13 27.22
N ALA A 224 1.04 19.96 26.88
CA ALA A 224 1.64 19.06 27.86
C ALA A 224 2.77 19.75 28.64
N THR A 225 3.59 20.56 27.97
CA THR A 225 4.65 21.36 28.57
C THR A 225 4.08 22.41 29.54
N LEU A 226 3.04 23.15 29.14
CA LEU A 226 2.38 24.14 30.01
C LEU A 226 1.86 23.51 31.31
N PHE A 227 1.24 22.32 31.22
CA PHE A 227 0.79 21.59 32.40
C PHE A 227 1.94 21.03 33.24
N THR A 228 3.00 20.53 32.60
CA THR A 228 4.20 20.00 33.29
C THR A 228 4.88 21.08 34.14
N PHE A 229 4.97 22.32 33.63
CA PHE A 229 5.58 23.44 34.34
C PHE A 229 4.56 24.33 35.07
N ASN A 230 3.35 23.83 35.30
CA ASN A 230 2.34 24.54 36.07
C ASN A 230 2.89 24.97 37.44
N GLY A 231 2.80 26.27 37.74
CA GLY A 231 3.33 26.88 38.96
C GLY A 231 4.79 27.34 38.90
N ASN A 232 5.50 27.03 37.81
CA ASN A 232 6.88 27.47 37.60
C ASN A 232 6.95 28.53 36.48
N ARG A 233 6.79 29.80 36.87
CA ARG A 233 6.82 30.93 35.94
C ARG A 233 8.11 31.01 35.11
N ALA A 234 9.27 30.69 35.68
CA ALA A 234 10.54 30.78 34.96
C ALA A 234 10.59 29.78 33.80
N GLU A 235 10.14 28.55 34.03
CA GLU A 235 10.09 27.51 32.99
C GLU A 235 9.01 27.77 31.94
N LEU A 236 7.86 28.34 32.34
CA LEU A 236 6.78 28.71 31.41
C LEU A 236 7.16 29.86 30.46
N LEU A 237 8.09 30.74 30.88
CA LEU A 237 8.53 31.91 30.08
C LEU A 237 9.84 31.67 29.34
N LYS A 238 10.33 30.43 29.32
CA LYS A 238 11.60 30.05 28.72
C LYS A 238 11.49 30.00 27.18
N ALA A 239 12.07 30.99 26.50
CA ALA A 239 11.89 31.21 25.06
C ALA A 239 12.74 30.31 24.14
N ASP A 240 13.78 29.64 24.65
CA ASP A 240 14.68 28.76 23.89
C ASP A 240 14.16 27.32 23.76
N ARG A 241 12.94 27.03 24.20
CA ARG A 241 12.35 25.69 24.12
C ARG A 241 11.95 25.36 22.68
N GLN A 242 12.41 24.21 22.21
CA GLN A 242 12.01 23.65 20.91
C GLN A 242 10.96 22.56 21.13
N TYR A 243 9.98 22.52 20.24
CA TYR A 243 8.90 21.54 20.21
C TYR A 243 9.00 20.77 18.90
N LEU A 244 9.08 19.44 18.98
CA LEU A 244 9.20 18.55 17.82
C LEU A 244 7.84 17.96 17.41
N GLY A 245 6.88 18.00 18.33
CA GLY A 245 5.59 17.35 18.25
C GLY A 245 5.67 15.84 18.47
N TYR A 246 4.51 15.24 18.72
CA TYR A 246 4.34 13.79 18.73
C TYR A 246 4.44 13.22 17.31
N THR A 247 5.57 12.57 16.99
CA THR A 247 5.85 12.02 15.66
C THR A 247 5.78 10.49 15.60
N GLN A 248 5.65 9.81 16.73
CA GLN A 248 5.63 8.35 16.76
C GLN A 248 4.23 7.82 16.40
N PRO A 249 4.13 6.72 15.64
CA PRO A 249 2.84 6.09 15.31
C PRO A 249 2.00 5.72 16.53
N THR A 250 2.64 5.38 17.64
CA THR A 250 1.98 5.04 18.91
C THR A 250 1.31 6.22 19.59
N ASP A 251 1.74 7.45 19.31
CA ASP A 251 1.14 8.66 19.87
C ASP A 251 0.03 9.24 18.99
N TYR A 252 -0.29 8.60 17.85
CA TYR A 252 -1.24 9.15 16.89
C TYR A 252 -2.63 9.39 17.51
N LEU A 253 -3.17 10.59 17.24
CA LEU A 253 -4.53 10.97 17.55
C LEU A 253 -5.12 11.72 16.34
N PRO A 254 -6.42 11.55 16.05
CA PRO A 254 -7.09 12.36 15.04
C PRO A 254 -7.15 13.83 15.47
N VAL A 255 -7.29 14.74 14.50
CA VAL A 255 -7.37 16.20 14.73
C VAL A 255 -8.47 16.57 15.73
N ARG A 256 -9.52 15.76 15.79
CA ARG A 256 -10.61 15.88 16.76
C ARG A 256 -10.88 14.51 17.39
N PHE A 257 -10.85 14.45 18.72
CA PHE A 257 -11.03 13.24 19.53
C PHE A 257 -11.91 13.50 20.76
N ASN A 258 -12.35 12.44 21.45
CA ASN A 258 -13.13 12.58 22.68
C ASN A 258 -12.27 13.09 23.85
N ASN A 259 -12.85 13.92 24.72
CA ASN A 259 -12.12 14.68 25.73
C ASN A 259 -11.16 15.72 25.12
N ILE A 260 -11.56 16.40 24.04
CA ILE A 260 -10.72 17.40 23.38
C ILE A 260 -10.24 18.48 24.35
N LEU A 261 -11.07 18.93 25.29
CA LEU A 261 -10.65 19.89 26.33
C LEU A 261 -9.70 19.31 27.38
N GLY A 262 -9.59 17.99 27.51
CA GLY A 262 -8.79 17.36 28.57
C GLY A 262 -9.36 17.60 29.97
N ASN A 263 -10.67 17.76 30.12
CA ASN A 263 -11.33 18.08 31.39
C ASN A 263 -12.26 17.00 31.93
N LYS A 264 -12.41 15.87 31.23
CA LYS A 264 -13.12 14.69 31.73
C LYS A 264 -12.29 13.97 32.80
N LYS A 265 -12.97 13.46 33.82
CA LYS A 265 -12.35 12.60 34.82
C LYS A 265 -12.21 11.20 34.25
N VAL A 266 -11.01 10.64 34.35
CA VAL A 266 -10.71 9.24 34.04
C VAL A 266 -10.35 8.52 35.32
N THR A 267 -10.77 7.27 35.44
CA THR A 267 -10.38 6.42 36.58
C THR A 267 -9.58 5.26 36.06
N ILE A 268 -8.37 5.06 36.58
CA ILE A 268 -7.53 3.91 36.22
C ILE A 268 -8.28 2.64 36.62
N THR A 269 -8.29 1.67 35.70
CA THR A 269 -9.06 0.45 35.92
C THR A 269 -8.23 -0.57 36.68
N ASP A 270 -8.70 -0.93 37.87
CA ASP A 270 -8.24 -2.10 38.62
C ASP A 270 -9.48 -2.85 39.10
N SER A 271 -10.01 -3.73 38.26
CA SER A 271 -11.14 -4.58 38.64
C SER A 271 -10.76 -6.04 38.55
N GLN A 272 -11.09 -6.79 39.61
CA GLN A 272 -10.88 -8.23 39.69
C GLN A 272 -11.47 -8.98 38.48
N ARG A 273 -12.56 -8.46 37.90
CA ARG A 273 -13.19 -9.02 36.69
C ARG A 273 -12.30 -8.88 35.44
N GLN A 274 -11.67 -7.74 35.24
CA GLN A 274 -10.80 -7.53 34.07
C GLN A 274 -9.50 -8.32 34.22
N GLU A 275 -8.97 -8.41 35.43
CA GLU A 275 -7.81 -9.26 35.69
C GLU A 275 -8.15 -10.74 35.44
N ALA A 276 -9.32 -11.21 35.89
CA ALA A 276 -9.78 -12.56 35.58
C ALA A 276 -9.91 -12.79 34.06
N LEU A 277 -10.44 -11.82 33.32
CA LEU A 277 -10.54 -11.90 31.85
C LEU A 277 -9.17 -11.92 31.17
N PHE A 278 -8.22 -11.10 31.64
CA PHE A 278 -6.85 -11.11 31.16
C PHE A 278 -6.19 -12.47 31.36
N GLN A 279 -6.30 -13.04 32.57
CA GLN A 279 -5.74 -14.37 32.85
C GLN A 279 -6.39 -15.46 32.00
N GLN A 280 -7.71 -15.40 31.80
CA GLN A 280 -8.44 -16.31 30.91
C GLN A 280 -7.94 -16.21 29.47
N ASN A 281 -7.82 -15.00 28.94
CA ASN A 281 -7.32 -14.75 27.60
C ASN A 281 -5.88 -15.26 27.45
N ILE A 282 -4.97 -14.81 28.32
CA ILE A 282 -3.55 -15.18 28.28
C ILE A 282 -3.35 -16.70 28.38
N ALA A 283 -4.18 -17.43 29.11
CA ALA A 283 -4.10 -18.89 29.16
C ALA A 283 -4.30 -19.53 27.77
N VAL A 284 -5.25 -19.03 26.98
CA VAL A 284 -5.46 -19.51 25.60
C VAL A 284 -4.32 -19.07 24.69
N PHE A 285 -3.85 -17.82 24.82
CA PHE A 285 -2.69 -17.33 24.05
C PHE A 285 -1.43 -18.14 24.34
N LYS A 286 -1.17 -18.59 25.58
CA LYS A 286 -0.01 -19.46 25.88
C LYS A 286 -0.02 -20.75 25.07
N ARG A 287 -1.22 -21.29 24.77
CA ARG A 287 -1.39 -22.52 23.99
C ARG A 287 -1.30 -22.27 22.48
N LEU A 288 -1.92 -21.19 21.98
CA LEU A 288 -2.08 -20.96 20.53
C LEU A 288 -1.04 -19.99 19.95
N TYR A 289 -0.58 -19.01 20.73
CA TYR A 289 0.37 -17.96 20.33
C TYR A 289 1.39 -17.67 21.45
N PRO A 290 2.30 -18.61 21.76
CA PRO A 290 3.17 -18.53 22.93
C PRO A 290 4.05 -17.27 22.96
N ASP A 291 4.50 -16.79 21.80
CA ASP A 291 5.34 -15.58 21.70
C ASP A 291 4.56 -14.30 22.04
N ILE A 292 3.29 -14.23 21.63
CA ILE A 292 2.39 -13.13 22.01
C ILE A 292 2.16 -13.19 23.52
N ALA A 293 1.80 -14.35 24.07
CA ALA A 293 1.58 -14.50 25.51
C ALA A 293 2.80 -14.08 26.34
N LYS A 294 4.00 -14.52 25.93
CA LYS A 294 5.25 -14.13 26.58
C LYS A 294 5.47 -12.63 26.57
N SER A 295 5.23 -11.99 25.42
CA SER A 295 5.37 -10.54 25.26
C SER A 295 4.38 -9.77 26.13
N MET A 296 3.12 -10.24 26.20
CA MET A 296 2.04 -9.58 26.96
C MET A 296 2.18 -9.73 28.47
N LEU A 297 2.70 -10.85 28.98
CA LEU A 297 2.88 -11.08 30.42
C LEU A 297 3.89 -10.13 31.08
N GLY A 298 4.90 -9.69 30.34
CA GLY A 298 5.90 -8.72 30.80
C GLY A 298 5.66 -7.29 30.31
N PHE A 299 4.53 -7.03 29.66
CA PHE A 299 4.27 -5.76 29.01
C PHE A 299 3.88 -4.67 30.02
N ALA A 300 4.43 -3.46 29.84
CA ALA A 300 4.10 -2.29 30.64
C ALA A 300 3.75 -1.12 29.72
N THR A 301 2.56 -0.56 29.91
CA THR A 301 2.07 0.58 29.13
C THR A 301 2.82 1.87 29.48
N ARG A 302 3.05 2.71 28.48
CA ARG A 302 3.74 3.98 28.52
C ARG A 302 2.85 5.14 28.10
N HIS A 303 2.14 5.03 26.97
CA HIS A 303 1.37 6.13 26.39
C HIS A 303 -0.12 5.96 26.63
N TRP A 304 -0.65 4.79 26.26
CA TRP A 304 -2.06 4.44 26.35
C TRP A 304 -2.37 3.52 27.52
N PHE A 305 -3.29 3.95 28.36
CA PHE A 305 -3.73 3.21 29.55
C PHE A 305 -5.20 2.86 29.46
N LEU A 306 -5.54 1.66 29.90
CA LEU A 306 -6.94 1.25 30.04
C LEU A 306 -7.57 1.94 31.26
N VAL A 307 -8.59 2.75 31.01
CA VAL A 307 -9.33 3.51 32.03
C VAL A 307 -10.83 3.25 31.93
N LYS A 308 -11.57 3.75 32.92
CA LYS A 308 -13.00 4.02 32.79
C LYS A 308 -13.26 5.49 32.48
N ASP A 309 -14.13 5.72 31.51
CA ASP A 309 -14.65 7.05 31.20
C ASP A 309 -15.67 7.55 32.25
N ASP A 310 -16.23 8.73 32.01
CA ASP A 310 -17.24 9.38 32.85
C ASP A 310 -18.56 8.62 32.94
N HIS A 311 -18.79 7.64 32.06
CA HIS A 311 -19.93 6.73 32.09
C HIS A 311 -19.58 5.35 32.70
N GLY A 312 -18.35 5.17 33.18
CA GLY A 312 -17.87 3.92 33.76
C GLY A 312 -17.55 2.83 32.73
N LYS A 313 -17.53 3.16 31.43
CA LYS A 313 -17.18 2.23 30.35
C LYS A 313 -15.68 2.20 30.13
N ALA A 314 -15.16 1.04 29.72
CA ALA A 314 -13.75 0.87 29.41
C ALA A 314 -13.35 1.75 28.20
N ASN A 315 -12.20 2.40 28.29
CA ASN A 315 -11.66 3.27 27.24
C ASN A 315 -10.13 3.29 27.30
N LEU A 316 -9.49 3.79 26.24
CA LEU A 316 -8.05 4.00 26.18
C LEU A 316 -7.75 5.49 26.38
N TRP A 317 -6.89 5.79 27.34
CA TRP A 317 -6.48 7.14 27.71
C TRP A 317 -5.01 7.38 27.39
N HIS A 318 -4.75 8.39 26.58
CA HIS A 318 -3.39 8.84 26.31
C HIS A 318 -2.93 9.75 27.44
N LYS A 319 -1.95 9.30 28.23
CA LYS A 319 -1.55 9.96 29.49
C LYS A 319 -1.04 11.39 29.29
N GLU A 320 -0.13 11.60 28.34
CA GLU A 320 0.52 12.90 28.13
C GLU A 320 -0.42 13.93 27.48
N ARG A 321 -1.20 13.49 26.48
CA ARG A 321 -2.13 14.33 25.71
C ARG A 321 -3.52 14.43 26.34
N ASN A 322 -3.75 13.70 27.43
CA ASN A 322 -5.00 13.62 28.17
C ASN A 322 -6.24 13.38 27.28
N ALA A 323 -6.10 12.47 26.31
CA ALA A 323 -7.10 12.19 25.29
C ALA A 323 -7.77 10.83 25.52
N LEU A 324 -9.05 10.69 25.14
CA LEU A 324 -9.73 9.40 25.10
C LEU A 324 -9.86 8.94 23.65
N LEU A 325 -9.52 7.67 23.39
CA LEU A 325 -9.62 7.09 22.06
C LEU A 325 -11.07 7.02 21.58
N HIS A 326 -11.97 6.51 22.43
CA HIS A 326 -13.37 6.32 22.10
C HIS A 326 -14.24 7.43 22.69
N SER A 327 -15.26 7.85 21.94
CA SER A 327 -16.38 8.66 22.46
C SER A 327 -17.34 7.79 23.23
N ASP A 328 -17.81 6.71 22.58
CA ASP A 328 -18.54 5.60 23.18
C ASP A 328 -18.19 4.35 22.38
N LYS A 329 -17.42 3.44 22.98
CA LYS A 329 -16.88 2.27 22.26
C LYS A 329 -17.97 1.35 21.68
N ASP A 330 -19.15 1.28 22.30
CA ASP A 330 -20.21 0.34 21.91
C ASP A 330 -21.01 0.90 20.74
N THR A 331 -21.32 2.20 20.81
CA THR A 331 -21.98 2.94 19.73
C THR A 331 -21.08 3.01 18.50
N GLU A 332 -19.78 3.30 18.69
CA GLU A 332 -18.79 3.30 17.61
C GLU A 332 -18.67 1.93 16.96
N ALA A 333 -18.53 0.86 17.76
CA ALA A 333 -18.48 -0.51 17.25
C ALA A 333 -19.74 -0.88 16.45
N THR A 334 -20.92 -0.51 16.93
CA THR A 334 -22.19 -0.77 16.24
C THR A 334 -22.24 -0.04 14.90
N ALA A 335 -21.89 1.25 14.88
CA ALA A 335 -21.87 2.05 13.65
C ALA A 335 -20.83 1.55 12.63
N LEU A 336 -19.67 1.05 13.10
CA LEU A 336 -18.66 0.42 12.25
C LEU A 336 -19.22 -0.79 11.52
N ILE A 337 -19.82 -1.69 12.29
CA ILE A 337 -20.34 -2.94 11.80
C ILE A 337 -21.46 -2.63 10.83
N ASP A 338 -22.42 -1.79 11.21
CA ASP A 338 -23.54 -1.42 10.33
C ASP A 338 -23.05 -0.86 8.99
N SER A 339 -22.09 0.08 9.01
CA SER A 339 -21.49 0.64 7.80
C SER A 339 -20.79 -0.44 6.96
N PHE A 340 -19.96 -1.27 7.58
CA PHE A 340 -19.20 -2.31 6.89
C PHE A 340 -20.09 -3.42 6.32
N LEU A 341 -21.17 -3.79 7.02
CA LEU A 341 -22.14 -4.77 6.56
C LEU A 341 -22.87 -4.28 5.30
N HIS A 342 -23.27 -3.01 5.27
CA HIS A 342 -24.05 -2.44 4.16
C HIS A 342 -23.19 -2.00 2.98
N GLN A 343 -21.96 -1.54 3.22
CA GLN A 343 -21.06 -1.03 2.18
C GLN A 343 -19.60 -1.40 2.48
N PRO A 344 -19.23 -2.68 2.31
CA PRO A 344 -17.85 -3.09 2.46
C PRO A 344 -16.98 -2.43 1.38
N PRO A 345 -15.86 -1.77 1.73
CA PRO A 345 -14.92 -1.28 0.74
C PRO A 345 -14.33 -2.49 0.00
N LYS A 346 -14.58 -2.57 -1.31
CA LYS A 346 -14.14 -3.69 -2.16
C LYS A 346 -13.25 -3.17 -3.27
N ASP A 347 -12.01 -3.68 -3.32
CA ASP A 347 -11.10 -3.46 -4.43
C ASP A 347 -11.36 -4.51 -5.51
N ASP A 348 -12.08 -4.14 -6.57
CA ASP A 348 -12.49 -5.06 -7.64
C ASP A 348 -11.40 -5.28 -8.70
N VAL A 349 -10.26 -5.81 -8.26
CA VAL A 349 -9.05 -6.00 -9.07
C VAL A 349 -9.27 -6.82 -10.36
N ILE A 350 -9.94 -7.97 -10.24
CA ILE A 350 -10.04 -8.95 -11.35
C ILE A 350 -10.92 -8.46 -12.50
N LEU A 351 -11.88 -7.57 -12.22
CA LEU A 351 -12.87 -7.11 -13.22
C LEU A 351 -12.28 -6.10 -14.22
N GLY A 352 -11.09 -5.57 -13.95
CA GLY A 352 -10.46 -4.53 -14.75
C GLY A 352 -9.41 -4.99 -15.75
N GLN A 353 -9.18 -6.30 -15.92
CA GLN A 353 -8.19 -6.79 -16.88
C GLN A 353 -8.61 -6.46 -18.31
N LYS A 354 -7.91 -5.50 -18.94
CA LYS A 354 -8.06 -5.21 -20.36
C LYS A 354 -7.33 -6.29 -21.16
N VAL A 355 -8.00 -6.90 -22.12
CA VAL A 355 -7.37 -7.81 -23.07
C VAL A 355 -6.47 -6.97 -23.99
N ALA A 356 -5.15 -7.06 -23.79
CA ALA A 356 -4.20 -6.43 -24.69
C ALA A 356 -4.30 -7.08 -26.08
N TRP A 357 -4.29 -6.25 -27.14
CA TRP A 357 -4.35 -6.73 -28.52
C TRP A 357 -3.31 -7.80 -28.83
N LYS A 358 -2.10 -7.65 -28.28
CA LYS A 358 -0.97 -8.59 -28.40
C LYS A 358 -1.37 -10.03 -28.06
N PHE A 359 -2.13 -10.23 -26.98
CA PHE A 359 -2.43 -11.57 -26.44
C PHE A 359 -3.82 -12.10 -26.80
N ARG A 360 -4.59 -11.39 -27.61
CA ARG A 360 -5.99 -11.77 -27.94
C ARG A 360 -6.17 -13.18 -28.54
N HIS A 361 -5.10 -13.74 -29.12
CA HIS A 361 -5.13 -15.05 -29.76
C HIS A 361 -4.88 -16.19 -28.75
N TYR A 362 -4.33 -15.90 -27.57
CA TYR A 362 -4.16 -16.88 -26.49
C TYR A 362 -5.52 -17.35 -25.97
N ILE A 363 -5.61 -18.64 -25.65
CA ILE A 363 -6.85 -19.27 -25.19
C ILE A 363 -7.34 -18.59 -23.91
N HIS A 364 -6.42 -18.19 -23.02
CA HIS A 364 -6.77 -17.46 -21.80
C HIS A 364 -7.49 -16.15 -22.07
N TYR A 365 -6.94 -15.32 -22.95
CA TYR A 365 -7.51 -14.02 -23.25
C TYR A 365 -8.78 -14.11 -24.11
N GLN A 366 -8.93 -15.16 -24.94
CA GLN A 366 -10.20 -15.45 -25.60
C GLN A 366 -11.31 -15.75 -24.57
N ALA A 367 -11.00 -16.52 -23.53
CA ALA A 367 -11.96 -16.79 -22.45
C ALA A 367 -12.29 -15.54 -21.62
N ILE A 368 -11.30 -14.69 -21.33
CA ILE A 368 -11.54 -13.39 -20.69
C ILE A 368 -12.49 -12.53 -21.53
N ALA A 369 -12.27 -12.46 -22.86
CA ALA A 369 -13.13 -11.69 -23.75
C ALA A 369 -14.58 -12.19 -23.73
N LYS A 370 -14.81 -13.51 -23.68
CA LYS A 370 -16.16 -14.09 -23.53
C LYS A 370 -16.84 -13.68 -22.20
N LEU A 371 -16.06 -13.49 -21.14
CA LEU A 371 -16.56 -13.15 -19.80
C LEU A 371 -16.64 -11.64 -19.54
N GLN A 372 -16.12 -10.80 -20.44
CA GLN A 372 -16.10 -9.35 -20.29
C GLN A 372 -17.49 -8.72 -20.05
N PRO A 373 -18.58 -9.13 -20.73
CA PRO A 373 -19.92 -8.59 -20.45
C PRO A 373 -20.37 -8.85 -19.02
N LEU A 374 -20.09 -10.05 -18.49
CA LEU A 374 -20.41 -10.43 -17.11
C LEU A 374 -19.62 -9.56 -16.13
N PHE A 375 -18.36 -9.21 -16.42
CA PHE A 375 -17.57 -8.33 -15.57
C PHE A 375 -18.11 -6.90 -15.48
N LEU A 376 -18.54 -6.35 -16.62
CA LEU A 376 -19.14 -5.01 -16.67
C LEU A 376 -20.44 -4.95 -15.85
N GLU A 377 -21.24 -6.01 -15.92
CA GLU A 377 -22.45 -6.14 -15.12
C GLU A 377 -22.16 -6.26 -13.62
N MET A 378 -21.19 -7.10 -13.23
CA MET A 378 -20.78 -7.26 -11.83
C MET A 378 -20.26 -5.96 -11.22
N ALA A 379 -19.53 -5.15 -11.98
CA ALA A 379 -18.97 -3.87 -11.51
C ALA A 379 -20.06 -2.83 -11.18
N GLN A 380 -21.28 -2.99 -11.68
CA GLN A 380 -22.40 -2.08 -11.45
C GLN A 380 -23.28 -2.47 -10.25
N GLN A 381 -23.07 -3.65 -9.66
CA GLN A 381 -23.89 -4.15 -8.55
C GLN A 381 -23.43 -3.59 -7.20
N LYS A 382 -24.39 -3.13 -6.38
CA LYS A 382 -24.10 -2.75 -4.98
C LYS A 382 -23.77 -4.01 -4.18
N ASN A 383 -22.58 -4.04 -3.59
CA ASN A 383 -22.16 -5.16 -2.74
C ASN A 383 -22.59 -4.91 -1.29
N VAL A 384 -23.23 -5.91 -0.69
CA VAL A 384 -23.45 -6.05 0.76
C VAL A 384 -22.47 -7.10 1.26
N LEU A 385 -22.01 -6.98 2.50
CA LEU A 385 -21.10 -7.99 3.07
C LEU A 385 -21.84 -9.33 3.26
N PRO A 386 -21.37 -10.42 2.60
CA PRO A 386 -22.04 -11.72 2.66
C PRO A 386 -22.03 -12.31 4.07
N GLU A 387 -22.97 -13.21 4.38
CA GLU A 387 -23.04 -13.90 5.67
C GLU A 387 -21.81 -14.78 5.93
N LYS A 388 -21.33 -15.48 4.90
CA LYS A 388 -20.12 -16.29 4.89
C LYS A 388 -19.00 -15.57 4.16
N ILE A 389 -17.87 -15.40 4.85
CA ILE A 389 -16.70 -14.66 4.39
C ILE A 389 -15.49 -15.62 4.39
N ASP A 390 -14.83 -15.75 3.25
CA ASP A 390 -13.65 -16.62 3.14
C ASP A 390 -12.43 -16.00 3.83
N SER A 391 -12.16 -14.72 3.58
CA SER A 391 -11.05 -13.97 4.16
C SER A 391 -11.46 -12.55 4.53
N LEU A 392 -11.14 -12.13 5.76
CA LEU A 392 -11.28 -10.75 6.23
C LEU A 392 -9.97 -10.29 6.84
N ILE A 393 -9.47 -9.14 6.39
CA ILE A 393 -8.34 -8.44 7.02
C ILE A 393 -8.88 -7.24 7.79
N ILE A 394 -8.51 -7.11 9.05
CA ILE A 394 -8.89 -5.99 9.92
C ILE A 394 -7.64 -5.20 10.31
N PHE A 395 -7.66 -3.89 10.04
CA PHE A 395 -6.63 -2.95 10.44
C PHE A 395 -7.12 -2.12 11.62
N GLY A 396 -6.53 -2.35 12.78
CA GLY A 396 -6.88 -1.76 14.07
C GLY A 396 -7.78 -2.66 14.91
N VAL A 397 -7.41 -2.85 16.17
CA VAL A 397 -8.20 -3.56 17.19
C VAL A 397 -8.77 -2.55 18.18
N GLY A 398 -7.98 -1.57 18.60
CA GLY A 398 -8.35 -0.69 19.72
C GLY A 398 -8.61 -1.54 20.98
N VAL A 399 -9.75 -1.33 21.65
CA VAL A 399 -10.18 -2.21 22.76
C VAL A 399 -10.90 -3.49 22.30
N GLY A 400 -11.08 -3.70 20.99
CA GLY A 400 -11.66 -4.91 20.41
C GLY A 400 -13.18 -5.08 20.57
N ALA A 401 -13.92 -4.01 20.87
CA ALA A 401 -15.35 -4.07 21.20
C ALA A 401 -16.26 -4.55 20.05
N TYR A 402 -15.86 -4.36 18.79
CA TYR A 402 -16.63 -4.75 17.62
C TYR A 402 -16.49 -6.25 17.27
N LEU A 403 -15.39 -6.89 17.69
CA LEU A 403 -15.07 -8.27 17.26
C LEU A 403 -16.16 -9.29 17.61
N PRO A 404 -16.70 -9.33 18.86
CA PRO A 404 -17.73 -10.30 19.19
C PRO A 404 -19.01 -10.10 18.37
N ALA A 405 -19.45 -8.86 18.18
CA ALA A 405 -20.66 -8.56 17.42
C ALA A 405 -20.49 -8.90 15.93
N LEU A 406 -19.32 -8.65 15.34
CA LEU A 406 -19.01 -9.02 13.96
C LEU A 406 -19.01 -10.54 13.78
N LEU A 407 -18.33 -11.28 14.67
CA LEU A 407 -18.19 -12.74 14.59
C LEU A 407 -19.48 -13.51 14.96
N GLN A 408 -20.41 -12.86 15.65
CA GLN A 408 -21.77 -13.40 15.85
C GLN A 408 -22.64 -13.25 14.59
N GLN A 409 -22.47 -12.17 13.83
CA GLN A 409 -23.29 -11.88 12.65
C GLN A 409 -22.74 -12.46 11.35
N ARG A 410 -21.44 -12.81 11.32
CA ARG A 410 -20.75 -13.28 10.11
C ARG A 410 -19.87 -14.48 10.42
N ASN A 411 -19.93 -15.47 9.52
CA ASN A 411 -19.06 -16.64 9.58
C ASN A 411 -17.80 -16.38 8.75
N ILE A 412 -16.65 -16.26 9.43
CA ILE A 412 -15.37 -15.91 8.80
C ILE A 412 -14.45 -17.13 8.85
N THR A 413 -13.95 -17.56 7.68
CA THR A 413 -13.04 -18.72 7.59
C THR A 413 -11.61 -18.34 7.95
N ASN A 414 -11.08 -17.25 7.39
CA ASN A 414 -9.75 -16.72 7.70
C ASN A 414 -9.85 -15.26 8.12
N LEU A 415 -9.51 -14.97 9.38
CA LEU A 415 -9.49 -13.64 9.95
C LEU A 415 -8.06 -13.19 10.19
N TYR A 416 -7.62 -12.11 9.55
CA TYR A 416 -6.32 -11.50 9.77
C TYR A 416 -6.52 -10.22 10.57
N VAL A 417 -5.93 -10.13 11.75
CA VAL A 417 -6.04 -8.97 12.63
C VAL A 417 -4.68 -8.29 12.72
N CYS A 418 -4.62 -7.05 12.24
CA CYS A 418 -3.43 -6.23 12.23
C CYS A 418 -3.62 -5.06 13.22
N GLU A 419 -2.82 -4.99 14.28
CA GLU A 419 -2.82 -3.88 15.24
C GLU A 419 -1.42 -3.31 15.37
N SER A 420 -1.21 -2.10 14.86
CA SER A 420 0.09 -1.43 14.88
C SER A 420 0.47 -0.93 16.29
N ASN A 421 -0.50 -0.62 17.14
CA ASN A 421 -0.25 -0.16 18.50
C ASN A 421 -0.40 -1.31 19.49
N ILE A 422 0.73 -1.81 19.97
CA ILE A 422 0.79 -2.92 20.93
C ILE A 422 0.05 -2.63 22.25
N GLU A 423 -0.04 -1.36 22.67
CA GLU A 423 -0.77 -0.98 23.89
C GLU A 423 -2.29 -1.09 23.71
N HIS A 424 -2.79 -0.85 22.50
CA HIS A 424 -4.20 -1.10 22.16
C HIS A 424 -4.51 -2.59 22.24
N PHE A 425 -3.68 -3.41 21.59
CA PHE A 425 -3.84 -4.87 21.67
C PHE A 425 -3.78 -5.38 23.11
N TYR A 426 -2.80 -4.91 23.90
CA TYR A 426 -2.68 -5.24 25.31
C TYR A 426 -3.94 -4.89 26.10
N ALA A 427 -4.49 -3.68 25.91
CA ALA A 427 -5.74 -3.26 26.55
C ALA A 427 -6.94 -4.13 26.14
N SER A 428 -6.98 -4.60 24.88
CA SER A 428 -8.04 -5.50 24.41
C SER A 428 -8.10 -6.81 25.19
N LEU A 429 -6.99 -7.29 25.76
CA LEU A 429 -6.95 -8.52 26.56
C LEU A 429 -7.71 -8.40 27.89
N PHE A 430 -8.00 -7.19 28.34
CA PHE A 430 -8.77 -6.91 29.56
C PHE A 430 -10.23 -6.59 29.27
N VAL A 431 -10.62 -6.46 27.99
CA VAL A 431 -11.95 -5.98 27.58
C VAL A 431 -12.68 -7.01 26.72
N THR A 432 -11.99 -7.62 25.76
CA THR A 432 -12.55 -8.57 24.80
C THR A 432 -12.27 -10.00 25.25
N ASP A 433 -13.27 -10.87 25.21
CA ASP A 433 -13.14 -12.30 25.52
C ASP A 433 -12.51 -13.07 24.35
N TRP A 434 -11.21 -12.84 24.14
CA TRP A 434 -10.41 -13.53 23.14
C TRP A 434 -10.40 -15.04 23.33
N ALA A 435 -10.47 -15.53 24.57
CA ALA A 435 -10.53 -16.96 24.84
C ALA A 435 -11.75 -17.60 24.16
N SER A 436 -12.94 -17.01 24.32
CA SER A 436 -14.16 -17.48 23.66
C SER A 436 -14.06 -17.36 22.13
N LEU A 437 -13.52 -16.25 21.61
CA LEU A 437 -13.36 -16.05 20.16
C LEU A 437 -12.43 -17.09 19.51
N LEU A 438 -11.28 -17.35 20.14
CA LEU A 438 -10.29 -18.31 19.66
C LEU A 438 -10.81 -19.76 19.76
N GLN A 439 -11.51 -20.11 20.84
CA GLN A 439 -12.14 -21.42 20.99
C GLN A 439 -13.24 -21.64 19.97
N GLN A 440 -14.08 -20.63 19.72
CA GLN A 440 -15.11 -20.70 18.68
C GLN A 440 -14.46 -20.93 17.31
N ALA A 441 -13.35 -20.24 17.01
CA ALA A 441 -12.62 -20.44 15.76
C ALA A 441 -12.08 -21.88 15.63
N GLU A 442 -11.49 -22.46 16.67
CA GLU A 442 -11.07 -23.87 16.68
C GLU A 442 -12.25 -24.83 16.41
N GLN A 443 -13.41 -24.57 17.03
CA GLN A 443 -14.61 -25.40 16.87
C GLN A 443 -15.22 -25.31 15.47
N THR A 444 -15.21 -24.13 14.85
CA THR A 444 -15.74 -23.91 13.50
C THR A 444 -14.73 -24.22 12.40
N GLY A 445 -13.47 -24.53 12.74
CA GLY A 445 -12.37 -24.70 11.80
C GLY A 445 -11.89 -23.39 11.16
N SER A 446 -12.28 -22.25 11.73
CA SER A 446 -11.83 -20.92 11.31
C SER A 446 -10.41 -20.66 11.82
N ARG A 447 -9.67 -19.81 11.11
CA ARG A 447 -8.29 -19.43 11.45
C ARG A 447 -8.22 -17.94 11.76
N ILE A 448 -7.51 -17.61 12.83
CA ILE A 448 -7.24 -16.24 13.24
C ILE A 448 -5.73 -16.04 13.15
N TYR A 449 -5.29 -15.04 12.39
CA TYR A 449 -3.88 -14.66 12.26
C TYR A 449 -3.70 -13.28 12.90
N LEU A 450 -2.64 -13.11 13.68
CA LEU A 450 -2.38 -11.90 14.45
C LEU A 450 -1.05 -11.27 14.04
N ASN A 451 -1.09 -10.04 13.56
CA ASN A 451 0.08 -9.20 13.32
C ASN A 451 0.00 -8.00 14.29
N ILE A 452 0.85 -8.00 15.32
CA ILE A 452 0.77 -7.07 16.46
C ILE A 452 2.07 -6.27 16.58
N GLY A 453 1.96 -4.94 16.64
CA GLY A 453 3.06 -4.01 16.88
C GLY A 453 3.91 -3.64 15.66
N ASN A 454 3.52 -4.08 14.45
CA ASN A 454 4.23 -3.76 13.20
C ASN A 454 3.63 -2.49 12.55
N ASP A 455 4.46 -1.70 11.86
CA ASP A 455 4.05 -0.51 11.10
C ASP A 455 3.35 -0.84 9.76
N GLY A 456 3.30 -2.12 9.42
CA GLY A 456 2.65 -2.66 8.23
C GLY A 456 3.58 -2.91 7.05
N SER A 457 4.88 -2.65 7.22
CA SER A 457 5.90 -2.94 6.20
C SER A 457 5.94 -4.42 5.79
N ASP A 458 5.64 -5.34 6.72
CA ASP A 458 5.66 -6.78 6.47
C ASP A 458 4.30 -7.40 6.11
N TYR A 459 3.21 -6.61 6.08
CA TYR A 459 1.85 -7.16 5.88
C TYR A 459 1.74 -8.07 4.66
N PHE A 460 2.34 -7.69 3.54
CA PHE A 460 2.28 -8.50 2.33
C PHE A 460 2.95 -9.86 2.50
N ASN A 461 4.17 -9.89 3.04
CA ASN A 461 4.93 -11.13 3.21
C ASN A 461 4.22 -12.09 4.18
N ASP A 462 3.73 -11.57 5.30
CA ASP A 462 3.00 -12.35 6.30
C ASP A 462 1.72 -12.96 5.73
N LEU A 463 0.96 -12.18 4.97
CA LEU A 463 -0.30 -12.63 4.37
C LEU A 463 -0.07 -13.62 3.23
N MET A 464 0.94 -13.40 2.38
CA MET A 464 1.19 -14.24 1.22
C MET A 464 1.54 -15.69 1.58
N GLN A 465 2.30 -15.91 2.65
CA GLN A 465 2.57 -17.26 3.15
C GLN A 465 1.28 -18.02 3.47
N GLN A 466 0.29 -17.33 4.04
CA GLN A 466 -1.00 -17.94 4.37
C GLN A 466 -1.84 -18.18 3.13
N PHE A 467 -1.92 -17.21 2.22
CA PHE A 467 -2.67 -17.36 0.97
C PHE A 467 -2.18 -18.53 0.11
N PHE A 468 -0.86 -18.76 0.01
CA PHE A 468 -0.35 -19.91 -0.73
C PHE A 468 -0.71 -21.26 -0.10
N SER A 469 -0.88 -21.31 1.23
CA SER A 469 -1.30 -22.54 1.93
C SER A 469 -2.75 -22.93 1.65
N VAL A 470 -3.65 -21.95 1.49
CA VAL A 470 -5.09 -22.17 1.23
C VAL A 470 -5.45 -22.14 -0.25
N GLY A 471 -4.63 -21.48 -1.07
CA GLY A 471 -4.81 -21.21 -2.49
C GLY A 471 -4.91 -19.70 -2.74
N ALA A 472 -4.00 -19.15 -3.57
CA ALA A 472 -3.92 -17.72 -3.85
C ALA A 472 -5.20 -17.14 -4.47
N PHE A 473 -6.04 -18.00 -5.07
CA PHE A 473 -7.31 -17.57 -5.63
C PHE A 473 -8.28 -16.96 -4.60
N THR A 474 -8.12 -17.32 -3.32
CA THR A 474 -8.91 -16.80 -2.19
C THR A 474 -8.70 -15.29 -1.94
N ILE A 475 -7.58 -14.72 -2.41
CA ILE A 475 -7.31 -13.28 -2.35
C ILE A 475 -8.43 -12.49 -3.06
N ALA A 476 -9.01 -13.05 -4.12
CA ALA A 476 -10.08 -12.43 -4.91
C ALA A 476 -11.37 -12.13 -4.11
N ASN A 477 -11.58 -12.84 -2.99
CA ASN A 477 -12.73 -12.70 -2.11
C ASN A 477 -12.31 -12.25 -0.70
N THR A 478 -11.21 -11.49 -0.60
CA THR A 478 -10.75 -10.91 0.67
C THR A 478 -11.40 -9.56 0.90
N TYR A 479 -12.09 -9.43 2.03
CA TYR A 479 -12.61 -8.15 2.50
C TYR A 479 -11.59 -7.46 3.40
N MET A 480 -11.64 -6.13 3.45
CA MET A 480 -10.78 -5.33 4.32
C MET A 480 -11.63 -4.38 5.16
N LEU A 481 -11.43 -4.41 6.47
CA LEU A 481 -12.02 -3.47 7.41
C LEU A 481 -10.91 -2.64 8.02
N GLN A 482 -11.05 -1.32 7.99
CA GLN A 482 -10.16 -0.41 8.69
C GLN A 482 -10.97 0.27 9.80
N THR A 483 -10.58 0.06 11.06
CA THR A 483 -11.33 0.61 12.20
C THR A 483 -11.03 2.07 12.44
N ASP A 484 -9.77 2.48 12.17
CA ASP A 484 -9.28 3.84 12.35
C ASP A 484 -8.35 4.26 11.20
N THR A 485 -8.44 5.53 10.79
CA THR A 485 -7.54 6.12 9.79
C THR A 485 -6.32 6.70 10.48
N ASN A 486 -5.24 5.92 10.46
CA ASN A 486 -3.91 6.34 10.91
C ASN A 486 -3.02 6.60 9.68
N PRO A 487 -2.51 7.83 9.45
CA PRO A 487 -1.60 8.15 8.36
C PRO A 487 -0.38 7.22 8.27
N PHE A 488 0.13 6.78 9.43
CA PHE A 488 1.31 5.92 9.51
C PHE A 488 1.06 4.56 8.87
N THR A 489 -0.13 3.97 9.07
CA THR A 489 -0.49 2.66 8.49
C THR A 489 -1.23 2.77 7.15
N ALA A 490 -1.78 3.93 6.82
CA ALA A 490 -2.53 4.14 5.57
C ALA A 490 -1.70 3.84 4.32
N SER A 491 -0.42 4.23 4.33
CA SER A 491 0.50 3.95 3.22
C SER A 491 0.78 2.45 3.07
N ALA A 492 0.99 1.74 4.18
CA ALA A 492 1.18 0.29 4.21
C ALA A 492 -0.06 -0.47 3.73
N ILE A 493 -1.26 -0.06 4.18
CA ILE A 493 -2.54 -0.64 3.73
C ILE A 493 -2.73 -0.42 2.23
N LYS A 494 -2.46 0.80 1.72
CA LYS A 494 -2.52 1.11 0.29
C LYS A 494 -1.53 0.25 -0.50
N LYS A 495 -0.30 0.11 -0.01
CA LYS A 495 0.74 -0.72 -0.62
C LYS A 495 0.34 -2.18 -0.66
N LEU A 496 -0.18 -2.73 0.44
CA LEU A 496 -0.70 -4.10 0.50
C LEU A 496 -1.80 -4.32 -0.53
N ARG A 497 -2.79 -3.42 -0.63
CA ARG A 497 -3.85 -3.50 -1.66
C ARG A 497 -3.28 -3.55 -3.08
N GLN A 498 -2.29 -2.70 -3.37
CA GLN A 498 -1.62 -2.69 -4.68
C GLN A 498 -0.86 -3.99 -4.95
N GLN A 499 -0.17 -4.55 -3.94
CA GLN A 499 0.57 -5.80 -4.10
C GLN A 499 -0.37 -7.02 -4.26
N LEU A 500 -1.43 -7.12 -3.46
CA LEU A 500 -2.46 -8.15 -3.63
C LEU A 500 -3.16 -8.04 -5.00
N LYS A 501 -3.34 -6.81 -5.49
CA LYS A 501 -3.85 -6.56 -6.84
C LYS A 501 -2.94 -7.18 -7.91
N VAL A 502 -1.63 -6.99 -7.77
CA VAL A 502 -0.64 -7.52 -8.72
C VAL A 502 -0.64 -9.04 -8.73
N VAL A 503 -0.67 -9.68 -7.55
CA VAL A 503 -0.72 -11.16 -7.41
C VAL A 503 -1.90 -11.78 -8.15
N LEU A 504 -3.07 -11.14 -8.14
CA LEU A 504 -4.25 -11.60 -8.87
C LEU A 504 -4.15 -11.41 -10.40
N THR A 505 -3.28 -10.51 -10.86
CA THR A 505 -3.16 -10.15 -12.28
C THR A 505 -1.98 -10.78 -13.00
N ILE A 506 -0.92 -11.16 -12.28
CA ILE A 506 0.25 -11.82 -12.83
C ILE A 506 0.11 -13.31 -12.58
N GLY A 507 -0.21 -14.08 -13.63
CA GLY A 507 -0.37 -15.53 -13.56
C GLY A 507 0.34 -16.23 -14.71
N ASP A 508 0.95 -17.38 -14.40
CA ASP A 508 1.47 -18.34 -15.37
C ASP A 508 0.29 -19.14 -15.96
N TYR A 509 -0.55 -18.44 -16.76
CA TYR A 509 -1.70 -19.04 -17.44
C TYR A 509 -1.23 -20.06 -18.49
N TYR A 510 -2.11 -20.97 -18.91
CA TYR A 510 -1.79 -22.06 -19.84
C TYR A 510 -0.89 -21.68 -21.00
N ASP A 511 -1.22 -20.61 -21.73
CA ASP A 511 -0.46 -20.20 -22.90
C ASP A 511 1.00 -19.88 -22.49
N HIS A 512 1.20 -19.12 -21.40
CA HIS A 512 2.52 -18.80 -20.84
C HIS A 512 3.26 -20.06 -20.36
N ALA A 513 2.57 -20.95 -19.63
CA ALA A 513 3.14 -22.18 -19.11
C ALA A 513 3.57 -23.13 -20.25
N ARG A 514 2.72 -23.30 -21.26
CA ARG A 514 2.97 -24.12 -22.45
C ARG A 514 4.19 -23.61 -23.21
N PHE A 515 4.20 -22.32 -23.56
CA PHE A 515 5.34 -21.73 -24.27
C PHE A 515 6.60 -21.75 -23.40
N GLY A 516 6.46 -21.62 -22.08
CA GLY A 516 7.58 -21.71 -21.13
C GLY A 516 8.23 -23.07 -21.17
N ILE A 517 7.42 -24.12 -21.09
CA ILE A 517 7.87 -25.51 -21.19
C ILE A 517 8.51 -25.76 -22.56
N SER A 518 7.85 -25.34 -23.64
CA SER A 518 8.31 -25.54 -25.02
C SER A 518 9.64 -24.85 -25.30
N HIS A 519 9.76 -23.57 -24.97
CA HIS A 519 10.98 -22.78 -25.21
C HIS A 519 12.14 -23.26 -24.32
N THR A 520 11.85 -23.69 -23.09
CA THR A 520 12.85 -24.28 -22.20
C THR A 520 13.37 -25.60 -22.76
N TYR A 521 12.49 -26.49 -23.23
CA TYR A 521 12.88 -27.73 -23.91
C TYR A 521 13.80 -27.44 -25.10
N ASN A 522 13.39 -26.51 -25.97
CA ASN A 522 14.16 -26.12 -27.14
C ASN A 522 15.53 -25.53 -26.76
N SER A 523 15.62 -24.73 -25.70
CA SER A 523 16.90 -24.19 -25.22
C SER A 523 17.88 -25.28 -24.82
N PHE A 524 17.41 -26.36 -24.17
CA PHE A 524 18.25 -27.52 -23.90
C PHE A 524 18.65 -28.28 -25.17
N MET A 525 17.70 -28.50 -26.09
CA MET A 525 17.96 -29.22 -27.35
C MET A 525 18.93 -28.47 -28.28
N LEU A 526 18.93 -27.14 -28.25
CA LEU A 526 19.85 -26.28 -29.00
C LEU A 526 21.22 -26.15 -28.33
N GLY A 527 21.45 -26.79 -27.18
CA GLY A 527 22.73 -26.77 -26.48
C GLY A 527 23.07 -25.38 -25.91
N HIS A 528 22.07 -24.58 -25.52
CA HIS A 528 22.32 -23.31 -24.88
C HIS A 528 23.05 -23.48 -23.53
N ASN A 529 23.75 -22.44 -23.09
CA ASN A 529 24.56 -22.46 -21.87
C ASN A 529 23.68 -22.16 -20.65
N TRP A 530 23.95 -22.82 -19.52
CA TRP A 530 23.21 -22.61 -18.27
C TRP A 530 24.11 -22.16 -17.13
N LEU A 531 23.78 -21.08 -16.43
CA LEU A 531 24.56 -20.57 -15.30
C LEU A 531 24.57 -21.58 -14.14
N LYS A 532 25.75 -21.84 -13.55
CA LYS A 532 25.90 -22.72 -12.39
C LYS A 532 25.37 -22.06 -11.12
N ALA A 533 24.64 -22.81 -10.29
CA ALA A 533 24.20 -22.37 -8.97
C ALA A 533 25.39 -22.15 -8.03
N LYS A 534 26.38 -23.06 -8.07
CA LYS A 534 27.61 -22.96 -7.28
C LYS A 534 28.67 -22.13 -8.00
N ARG A 535 29.21 -21.15 -7.26
CA ARG A 535 30.17 -20.14 -7.75
C ARG A 535 31.61 -20.37 -7.30
N SER A 536 31.84 -21.34 -6.41
CA SER A 536 33.13 -21.53 -5.69
C SER A 536 34.34 -21.63 -6.61
N ASN A 537 34.15 -22.16 -7.83
CA ASN A 537 35.24 -22.46 -8.75
C ASN A 537 35.69 -21.24 -9.57
N TYR A 538 34.90 -20.17 -9.64
CA TYR A 538 35.17 -19.01 -10.50
C TYR A 538 34.92 -17.65 -9.83
N LEU A 539 34.59 -17.61 -8.53
CA LEU A 539 34.33 -16.35 -7.83
C LEU A 539 35.56 -15.40 -7.79
N GLN A 540 36.77 -15.98 -7.86
CA GLN A 540 38.04 -15.25 -7.92
C GLN A 540 38.52 -14.96 -9.36
N HIS A 541 37.70 -15.26 -10.37
CA HIS A 541 38.06 -15.02 -11.76
C HIS A 541 38.22 -13.52 -12.03
N ALA A 542 39.20 -13.14 -12.86
CA ALA A 542 39.49 -11.72 -13.12
C ALA A 542 38.32 -10.95 -13.77
N ALA A 543 37.39 -11.65 -14.43
CA ALA A 543 36.18 -11.05 -14.97
C ALA A 543 35.20 -10.55 -13.88
N THR A 544 35.13 -11.19 -12.71
CA THR A 544 34.14 -10.84 -11.67
C THR A 544 34.42 -9.52 -10.98
N VAL A 545 35.65 -9.01 -11.08
CA VAL A 545 36.06 -7.70 -10.56
C VAL A 545 35.96 -6.59 -11.61
N LEU A 546 35.59 -6.90 -12.86
CA LEU A 546 35.36 -5.87 -13.87
C LEU A 546 34.12 -5.04 -13.52
N PRO A 547 34.16 -3.71 -13.72
CA PRO A 547 32.98 -2.88 -13.64
C PRO A 547 31.92 -3.33 -14.65
N VAL A 548 30.66 -3.44 -14.22
CA VAL A 548 29.53 -3.78 -15.08
C VAL A 548 28.59 -2.60 -15.26
N PHE A 549 28.43 -2.14 -16.51
CA PHE A 549 27.49 -1.11 -16.88
C PHE A 549 26.17 -1.78 -17.30
N ILE A 550 25.14 -1.65 -16.47
CA ILE A 550 23.79 -2.13 -16.76
C ILE A 550 23.01 -0.97 -17.38
N VAL A 551 22.66 -1.12 -18.66
CA VAL A 551 22.13 -0.04 -19.49
C VAL A 551 20.66 -0.27 -19.79
N GLY A 552 19.78 0.51 -19.15
CA GLY A 552 18.35 0.57 -19.45
C GLY A 552 18.01 1.60 -20.53
N ASN A 553 16.73 1.68 -20.90
CA ASN A 553 16.21 2.61 -21.92
C ASN A 553 15.44 3.80 -21.30
N GLY A 554 15.81 4.21 -20.10
CA GLY A 554 15.31 5.42 -19.46
C GLY A 554 15.82 6.68 -20.18
N PRO A 555 15.09 7.80 -20.14
CA PRO A 555 15.53 9.09 -20.69
C PRO A 555 16.94 9.52 -20.26
N SER A 556 17.39 9.15 -19.06
CA SER A 556 18.73 9.52 -18.58
C SER A 556 19.88 8.85 -19.36
N LEU A 557 19.59 7.83 -20.17
CA LEU A 557 20.57 7.17 -21.03
C LEU A 557 21.28 8.16 -21.97
N ASP A 558 20.55 9.13 -22.51
CA ASP A 558 21.09 10.11 -23.47
C ASP A 558 22.27 10.90 -22.85
N GLN A 559 22.23 11.14 -21.54
CA GLN A 559 23.27 11.86 -20.79
C GLN A 559 24.46 10.96 -20.43
N CYS A 560 24.29 9.64 -20.53
CA CYS A 560 25.29 8.65 -20.18
C CYS A 560 26.08 8.13 -21.40
N ALA A 561 25.61 8.39 -22.62
CA ALA A 561 26.12 7.80 -23.86
C ALA A 561 27.63 8.02 -24.06
N ASP A 562 28.12 9.24 -23.85
CA ASP A 562 29.54 9.57 -24.05
C ASP A 562 30.44 8.86 -23.02
N TYR A 563 29.98 8.76 -21.77
CA TYR A 563 30.69 8.02 -20.72
C TYR A 563 30.76 6.52 -21.03
N ILE A 564 29.69 5.93 -21.54
CA ILE A 564 29.71 4.52 -21.95
C ILE A 564 30.76 4.29 -23.05
N LYS A 565 30.88 5.22 -24.01
CA LYS A 565 31.92 5.16 -25.06
C LYS A 565 33.32 5.30 -24.49
N GLU A 566 33.55 6.27 -23.61
CA GLU A 566 34.86 6.52 -23.00
C GLU A 566 35.39 5.30 -22.22
N HIS A 567 34.51 4.61 -21.50
CA HIS A 567 34.87 3.47 -20.66
C HIS A 567 34.73 2.12 -21.35
N ARG A 568 34.30 2.05 -22.62
CA ARG A 568 33.85 0.82 -23.28
C ARG A 568 34.85 -0.34 -23.19
N GLU A 569 36.13 -0.07 -23.41
CA GLU A 569 37.21 -1.08 -23.39
C GLU A 569 37.60 -1.57 -21.98
N LYS A 570 37.06 -0.94 -20.93
CA LYS A 570 37.42 -1.17 -19.53
C LYS A 570 36.32 -1.87 -18.73
N VAL A 571 35.13 -2.01 -19.31
CA VAL A 571 33.91 -2.40 -18.58
C VAL A 571 33.13 -3.45 -19.36
N VAL A 572 32.34 -4.23 -18.63
CA VAL A 572 31.33 -5.11 -19.22
C VAL A 572 30.07 -4.28 -19.46
N VAL A 573 29.60 -4.18 -20.70
CA VAL A 573 28.37 -3.46 -21.02
C VAL A 573 27.22 -4.43 -21.25
N VAL A 574 26.12 -4.24 -20.52
CA VAL A 574 24.91 -5.07 -20.60
C VAL A 574 23.73 -4.20 -21.03
N SER A 575 23.20 -4.46 -22.22
CA SER A 575 22.02 -3.78 -22.76
C SER A 575 20.74 -4.46 -22.30
N CYS A 576 19.84 -3.75 -21.62
CA CYS A 576 18.56 -4.30 -21.15
C CYS A 576 17.40 -3.98 -22.11
N GLY A 577 16.83 -5.02 -22.73
CA GLY A 577 15.60 -4.92 -23.55
C GLY A 577 15.70 -3.84 -24.63
N THR A 578 14.80 -2.86 -24.60
CA THR A 578 14.71 -1.83 -25.65
C THR A 578 15.90 -0.87 -25.71
N ALA A 579 16.88 -0.95 -24.80
CA ALA A 579 18.13 -0.17 -24.84
C ALA A 579 19.06 -0.56 -26.00
N LEU A 580 18.88 -1.75 -26.59
CA LEU A 580 19.77 -2.29 -27.61
C LEU A 580 19.83 -1.42 -28.88
N LYS A 581 18.68 -0.89 -29.31
CA LYS A 581 18.57 -0.06 -30.50
C LYS A 581 19.22 1.33 -30.32
N PRO A 582 18.96 2.07 -29.23
CA PRO A 582 19.73 3.27 -28.90
C PRO A 582 21.24 3.05 -28.87
N LEU A 583 21.72 1.97 -28.25
CA LEU A 583 23.16 1.66 -28.20
C LEU A 583 23.75 1.41 -29.59
N HIS A 584 23.04 0.68 -30.46
CA HIS A 584 23.44 0.49 -31.85
C HIS A 584 23.54 1.83 -32.59
N HIS A 585 22.53 2.69 -32.45
CA HIS A 585 22.53 4.02 -33.08
C HIS A 585 23.69 4.89 -32.60
N LEU A 586 24.08 4.76 -31.33
CA LEU A 586 25.22 5.46 -30.74
C LEU A 586 26.57 4.85 -31.10
N GLY A 587 26.61 3.72 -31.81
CA GLY A 587 27.84 3.01 -32.18
C GLY A 587 28.47 2.24 -31.03
N ILE A 588 27.70 1.87 -30.01
CA ILE A 588 28.17 1.12 -28.84
C ILE A 588 27.74 -0.35 -29.01
N THR A 589 28.70 -1.26 -29.08
CA THR A 589 28.41 -2.71 -29.07
C THR A 589 28.51 -3.24 -27.64
N PRO A 590 27.41 -3.70 -27.02
CA PRO A 590 27.46 -4.28 -25.68
C PRO A 590 28.09 -5.68 -25.69
N ASP A 591 28.60 -6.13 -24.54
CA ASP A 591 29.10 -7.51 -24.38
C ASP A 591 27.94 -8.49 -24.22
N PHE A 592 26.93 -8.06 -23.45
CA PHE A 592 25.70 -8.80 -23.25
C PHE A 592 24.46 -7.98 -23.66
N HIS A 593 23.46 -8.66 -24.19
CA HIS A 593 22.09 -8.20 -24.21
C HIS A 593 21.29 -9.03 -23.20
N ALA A 594 20.51 -8.37 -22.35
CA ALA A 594 19.56 -9.02 -21.46
C ALA A 594 18.16 -8.95 -22.05
N GLU A 595 17.42 -10.05 -21.96
CA GLU A 595 16.02 -10.13 -22.37
C GLU A 595 15.28 -11.17 -21.53
N VAL A 596 14.01 -10.91 -21.20
CA VAL A 596 13.18 -11.77 -20.34
C VAL A 596 11.86 -12.17 -21.02
N GLU A 597 11.44 -11.43 -22.04
CA GLU A 597 10.14 -11.62 -22.68
C GLU A 597 10.12 -12.93 -23.49
N GLN A 598 9.16 -13.79 -23.17
CA GLN A 598 8.96 -15.08 -23.82
C GLN A 598 8.40 -14.96 -25.24
N ASN A 599 7.67 -13.87 -25.53
CA ASN A 599 6.94 -13.75 -26.78
C ASN A 599 7.84 -13.60 -28.00
N ARG A 600 7.38 -14.11 -29.14
CA ARG A 600 8.04 -13.92 -30.43
C ARG A 600 8.13 -12.45 -30.85
N SER A 601 7.26 -11.57 -30.36
CA SER A 601 7.30 -10.12 -30.61
C SER A 601 8.66 -9.49 -30.27
N THR A 602 9.39 -10.07 -29.32
CA THR A 602 10.75 -9.65 -28.94
C THR A 602 11.73 -9.81 -30.10
N TYR A 603 11.62 -10.89 -30.88
CA TYR A 603 12.39 -11.08 -32.11
C TYR A 603 12.13 -9.92 -33.09
N ARG A 604 10.87 -9.47 -33.23
CA ARG A 604 10.50 -8.33 -34.08
C ARG A 604 11.07 -7.01 -33.57
N TRP A 605 11.04 -6.76 -32.27
CA TRP A 605 11.65 -5.57 -31.67
C TRP A 605 13.17 -5.52 -31.88
N ILE A 606 13.87 -6.63 -31.62
CA ILE A 606 15.32 -6.69 -31.76
C ILE A 606 15.73 -6.60 -33.24
N THR A 607 15.01 -7.25 -34.15
CA THR A 607 15.32 -7.19 -35.60
C THR A 607 15.06 -5.82 -36.24
N GLN A 608 14.50 -4.85 -35.52
CA GLN A 608 14.55 -3.44 -35.96
C GLN A 608 15.98 -2.87 -35.96
N VAL A 609 16.89 -3.46 -35.17
CA VAL A 609 18.33 -3.33 -35.38
C VAL A 609 18.66 -4.15 -36.62
N ASN A 610 18.54 -3.52 -37.79
CA ASN A 610 18.74 -4.15 -39.10
C ASN A 610 20.22 -4.40 -39.42
N ASP A 611 20.92 -5.07 -38.50
CA ASP A 611 22.35 -5.34 -38.51
C ASP A 611 22.63 -6.67 -37.78
N ILE A 612 22.44 -7.78 -38.48
CA ILE A 612 22.66 -9.13 -37.93
C ILE A 612 24.13 -9.34 -37.54
N ALA A 613 25.07 -8.73 -38.26
CA ALA A 613 26.49 -8.84 -37.94
C ALA A 613 26.82 -8.18 -36.59
N TYR A 614 26.17 -7.06 -36.26
CA TYR A 614 26.25 -6.46 -34.94
C TYR A 614 25.65 -7.36 -33.85
N LEU A 615 24.45 -7.92 -34.07
CA LEU A 615 23.82 -8.84 -33.09
C LEU A 615 24.68 -10.08 -32.83
N LYS A 616 25.37 -10.59 -33.85
CA LYS A 616 26.29 -11.74 -33.75
C LYS A 616 27.62 -11.45 -33.04
N LYS A 617 27.86 -10.21 -32.61
CA LYS A 617 28.96 -9.86 -31.70
C LYS A 617 28.54 -9.89 -30.23
N ILE A 618 27.24 -9.96 -29.95
CA ILE A 618 26.67 -9.77 -28.61
C ILE A 618 26.21 -11.12 -28.07
N LYS A 619 26.43 -11.38 -26.78
CA LYS A 619 25.96 -12.57 -26.07
C LYS A 619 24.60 -12.29 -25.41
N LEU A 620 23.69 -13.25 -25.37
CA LEU A 620 22.38 -13.10 -24.74
C LEU A 620 22.40 -13.67 -23.31
N ILE A 621 22.08 -12.86 -22.30
CA ILE A 621 21.72 -13.33 -20.96
C ILE A 621 20.20 -13.30 -20.79
N THR A 622 19.62 -14.39 -20.31
CA THR A 622 18.16 -14.56 -20.22
C THR A 622 17.81 -15.58 -19.15
N VAL A 623 16.52 -15.80 -18.95
CA VAL A 623 15.97 -16.95 -18.21
C VAL A 623 15.37 -17.98 -19.16
N ASN A 624 15.02 -19.15 -18.61
CA ASN A 624 14.17 -20.14 -19.27
C ASN A 624 12.90 -19.47 -19.82
N GLY A 625 12.46 -19.89 -21.02
CA GLY A 625 11.29 -19.33 -21.67
C GLY A 625 11.57 -18.38 -22.85
N ILE A 626 12.82 -17.98 -23.09
CA ILE A 626 13.19 -17.16 -24.25
C ILE A 626 12.78 -17.82 -25.58
N HIS A 627 12.20 -17.06 -26.50
CA HIS A 627 11.83 -17.58 -27.82
C HIS A 627 13.07 -18.04 -28.61
N PRO A 628 13.08 -19.25 -29.22
CA PRO A 628 14.25 -19.76 -29.93
C PRO A 628 14.77 -18.86 -31.07
N GLU A 629 13.88 -18.22 -31.83
CA GLU A 629 14.31 -17.28 -32.88
C GLU A 629 14.99 -16.03 -32.32
N THR A 630 14.54 -15.54 -31.15
CA THR A 630 15.18 -14.42 -30.46
C THR A 630 16.58 -14.83 -30.02
N ALA A 631 16.72 -16.00 -29.39
CA ALA A 631 18.00 -16.53 -28.96
C ALA A 631 18.99 -16.70 -30.13
N ALA A 632 18.48 -17.16 -31.28
CA ALA A 632 19.29 -17.37 -32.49
C ALA A 632 19.88 -16.09 -33.09
N LEU A 633 19.46 -14.89 -32.68
CA LEU A 633 20.02 -13.62 -33.18
C LEU A 633 21.44 -13.35 -32.63
N PHE A 634 21.77 -13.89 -31.46
CA PHE A 634 22.99 -13.53 -30.72
C PHE A 634 24.14 -14.52 -30.96
N ALA A 635 25.34 -14.16 -30.50
CA ALA A 635 26.55 -14.97 -30.61
C ALA A 635 26.49 -16.26 -29.78
N GLY A 636 25.79 -16.20 -28.65
CA GLY A 636 25.54 -17.33 -27.76
C GLY A 636 24.52 -16.97 -26.69
N THR A 637 23.83 -17.98 -26.17
CA THR A 637 22.72 -17.81 -25.21
C THR A 637 23.11 -18.41 -23.86
N TYR A 638 22.89 -17.63 -22.78
CA TYR A 638 23.27 -17.94 -21.42
C TYR A 638 22.05 -17.78 -20.50
N LEU A 639 21.50 -18.90 -20.06
CA LEU A 639 20.24 -18.96 -19.31
C LEU A 639 20.49 -19.21 -17.82
N ALA A 640 19.58 -18.71 -16.99
CA ALA A 640 19.32 -19.25 -15.66
C ALA A 640 17.85 -19.67 -15.57
N PHE A 641 17.48 -20.41 -14.53
CA PHE A 641 16.06 -20.62 -14.23
C PHE A 641 15.47 -19.38 -13.55
N LYS A 642 14.24 -19.03 -13.91
CA LYS A 642 13.41 -18.05 -13.22
C LYS A 642 12.56 -18.79 -12.19
N GLU A 643 12.75 -18.45 -10.93
CA GLU A 643 12.06 -19.12 -9.83
C GLU A 643 10.54 -18.89 -9.90
N GLY A 644 9.78 -19.90 -9.48
CA GLY A 644 8.32 -19.81 -9.39
C GLY A 644 7.55 -20.15 -10.68
N GLU A 645 8.21 -20.26 -11.84
CA GLU A 645 7.54 -20.65 -13.09
C GLU A 645 7.26 -22.15 -13.17
N ALA A 646 6.17 -22.50 -13.88
CA ALA A 646 5.77 -23.87 -14.13
C ALA A 646 6.87 -24.64 -14.89
N SER A 647 7.49 -23.98 -15.87
CA SER A 647 8.57 -24.57 -16.68
C SER A 647 9.82 -24.85 -15.84
N THR A 648 10.27 -23.91 -15.00
CA THR A 648 11.38 -24.12 -14.04
C THR A 648 11.10 -25.32 -13.12
N THR A 649 9.91 -25.37 -12.52
CA THR A 649 9.54 -26.45 -11.59
C THR A 649 9.54 -27.81 -12.27
N LEU A 650 9.01 -27.89 -13.51
CA LEU A 650 9.02 -29.10 -14.31
C LEU A 650 10.45 -29.55 -14.65
N PHE A 651 11.28 -28.66 -15.19
CA PHE A 651 12.62 -29.02 -15.64
C PHE A 651 13.56 -29.37 -14.48
N ASN A 652 13.40 -28.78 -13.30
CA ASN A 652 14.09 -29.25 -12.10
C ASN A 652 13.82 -30.73 -11.80
N LYS A 653 12.57 -31.20 -11.97
CA LYS A 653 12.20 -32.61 -11.79
C LYS A 653 12.75 -33.49 -12.91
N VAL A 654 12.67 -33.03 -14.16
CA VAL A 654 13.19 -33.76 -15.34
C VAL A 654 14.70 -33.98 -15.21
N LEU A 655 15.43 -32.95 -14.82
CA LEU A 655 16.89 -32.98 -14.69
C LEU A 655 17.36 -33.76 -13.44
N LYS A 656 16.50 -33.93 -12.42
CA LYS A 656 16.82 -34.64 -11.17
C LYS A 656 18.11 -34.11 -10.51
N GLY A 657 18.33 -32.80 -10.56
CA GLY A 657 19.53 -32.13 -10.04
C GLY A 657 20.76 -32.20 -10.95
N ALA A 658 20.66 -32.77 -12.15
CA ALA A 658 21.74 -32.69 -13.14
C ALA A 658 22.04 -31.24 -13.51
N GLY A 659 23.32 -30.89 -13.57
CA GLY A 659 23.80 -29.57 -13.95
C GLY A 659 23.98 -28.58 -12.79
N ASP A 660 23.21 -28.68 -11.69
CA ASP A 660 23.23 -27.68 -10.60
C ASP A 660 23.03 -26.25 -11.15
N ILE A 661 21.93 -26.04 -11.90
CA ILE A 661 21.60 -24.79 -12.60
C ILE A 661 21.09 -23.72 -11.62
N ALA A 662 21.54 -22.48 -11.78
CA ALA A 662 21.14 -21.35 -10.96
C ALA A 662 19.64 -21.01 -11.13
N GLN A 663 18.99 -20.62 -10.03
CA GLN A 663 17.61 -20.13 -10.00
C GLN A 663 17.60 -18.69 -9.49
N LEU A 664 16.88 -17.82 -10.20
CA LEU A 664 16.81 -16.39 -9.94
C LEU A 664 15.45 -16.03 -9.34
N SER A 665 15.47 -15.61 -8.08
CA SER A 665 14.27 -15.24 -7.30
C SER A 665 13.70 -13.86 -7.64
N HIS A 666 14.48 -12.99 -8.29
CA HIS A 666 14.15 -11.57 -8.47
C HIS A 666 14.34 -11.08 -9.91
N ALA A 667 14.26 -11.97 -10.90
CA ALA A 667 14.46 -11.65 -12.33
C ALA A 667 13.24 -10.99 -13.01
N TYR A 668 12.44 -10.21 -12.28
CA TYR A 668 11.18 -9.60 -12.73
C TYR A 668 10.95 -8.26 -11.99
N PRO A 669 10.02 -7.38 -12.43
CA PRO A 669 9.19 -7.44 -13.63
C PRO A 669 9.86 -6.84 -14.87
N THR A 670 11.03 -6.18 -14.75
CA THR A 670 11.72 -5.57 -15.90
C THR A 670 13.00 -6.31 -16.27
N VAL A 671 13.47 -6.07 -17.48
CA VAL A 671 14.73 -6.65 -17.99
C VAL A 671 15.94 -6.18 -17.18
N SER A 672 15.89 -4.99 -16.56
CA SER A 672 16.93 -4.51 -15.65
C SER A 672 17.00 -5.35 -14.37
N ASN A 673 15.86 -5.79 -13.81
CA ASN A 673 15.83 -6.72 -12.67
C ASN A 673 16.54 -8.04 -13.02
N LEU A 674 16.23 -8.60 -14.19
CA LEU A 674 16.89 -9.80 -14.72
C LEU A 674 18.41 -9.60 -14.80
N ALA A 675 18.87 -8.54 -15.46
CA ALA A 675 20.30 -8.30 -15.65
C ALA A 675 21.04 -8.20 -14.30
N ILE A 676 20.51 -7.40 -13.37
CA ILE A 676 21.06 -7.23 -12.02
C ILE A 676 21.13 -8.58 -11.29
N ASN A 677 20.00 -9.32 -11.22
CA ASN A 677 19.96 -10.58 -10.49
C ASN A 677 20.85 -11.65 -11.12
N TRP A 678 20.86 -11.78 -12.45
CA TRP A 678 21.68 -12.75 -13.18
C TRP A 678 23.17 -12.51 -12.93
N LEU A 679 23.62 -11.25 -13.04
CA LEU A 679 25.03 -10.90 -12.86
C LEU A 679 25.48 -11.02 -11.39
N LEU A 680 24.62 -10.70 -10.42
CA LEU A 680 24.89 -10.94 -8.99
C LEU A 680 25.02 -12.43 -8.69
N GLN A 681 24.14 -13.25 -9.27
CA GLN A 681 24.26 -14.70 -9.21
C GLN A 681 25.51 -15.21 -9.94
N ALA A 682 25.96 -14.55 -11.01
CA ALA A 682 27.22 -14.86 -11.68
C ALA A 682 28.46 -14.42 -10.87
N GLY A 683 28.29 -13.59 -9.83
CA GLY A 683 29.34 -13.22 -8.88
C GLY A 683 30.16 -11.98 -9.24
N PHE A 684 29.68 -11.13 -10.15
CA PHE A 684 30.29 -9.82 -10.39
C PHE A 684 30.18 -8.93 -9.13
N LYS A 685 31.10 -7.98 -8.98
CA LYS A 685 31.27 -7.23 -7.72
C LYS A 685 30.99 -5.74 -7.81
N GLN A 686 30.98 -5.14 -9.00
CA GLN A 686 30.83 -3.70 -9.14
C GLN A 686 29.90 -3.36 -10.30
N TYR A 687 28.87 -2.55 -10.03
CA TYR A 687 27.76 -2.30 -10.94
C TYR A 687 27.46 -0.81 -11.06
N TYR A 688 27.14 -0.36 -12.26
CA TYR A 688 26.72 1.00 -12.57
C TYR A 688 25.42 0.96 -13.36
N LEU A 689 24.34 1.53 -12.79
CA LEU A 689 23.02 1.56 -13.39
C LEU A 689 22.85 2.84 -14.21
N LEU A 690 22.77 2.70 -15.54
CA LEU A 690 22.72 3.80 -16.50
C LEU A 690 21.42 3.70 -17.31
N GLY A 691 20.59 4.75 -17.32
CA GLY A 691 19.27 4.67 -17.97
C GLY A 691 18.30 3.69 -17.32
N VAL A 692 18.52 3.30 -16.06
CA VAL A 692 17.60 2.48 -15.24
C VAL A 692 16.77 3.40 -14.35
N ASP A 693 15.99 4.27 -14.99
CA ASP A 693 15.40 5.42 -14.31
C ASP A 693 14.28 5.00 -13.34
N LEU A 694 13.41 4.04 -13.73
CA LEU A 694 12.25 3.58 -12.93
C LEU A 694 11.37 4.71 -12.39
N GLY A 695 11.39 5.85 -13.08
CA GLY A 695 10.74 7.10 -12.72
C GLY A 695 11.00 8.13 -13.81
N TYR A 696 10.15 9.14 -13.88
CA TYR A 696 10.16 10.19 -14.88
C TYR A 696 10.35 11.54 -14.21
N VAL A 697 11.28 12.29 -14.78
CA VAL A 697 11.49 13.72 -14.53
C VAL A 697 10.35 14.53 -15.14
N ASP A 698 9.97 14.18 -16.37
CA ASP A 698 8.90 14.78 -17.15
C ASP A 698 8.01 13.65 -17.66
N VAL A 699 6.71 13.74 -17.36
CA VAL A 699 5.69 12.75 -17.74
C VAL A 699 5.49 12.67 -19.26
N ASN A 700 6.17 13.47 -20.08
CA ASN A 700 6.14 13.33 -21.54
C ASN A 700 7.37 12.60 -22.12
N ASN A 701 8.39 12.34 -21.30
CA ASN A 701 9.65 11.73 -21.71
C ASN A 701 9.84 10.41 -20.96
N HIS A 702 9.40 9.30 -21.55
CA HIS A 702 9.40 7.98 -20.90
C HIS A 702 10.52 7.03 -21.35
N HIS A 703 11.14 7.30 -22.51
CA HIS A 703 12.23 6.50 -23.08
C HIS A 703 13.30 7.41 -23.70
N SER A 704 14.49 6.87 -24.02
CA SER A 704 15.48 7.60 -24.82
C SER A 704 14.89 8.06 -26.16
N ARG A 705 15.28 9.26 -26.61
CA ARG A 705 14.83 9.85 -27.89
C ARG A 705 15.22 9.02 -29.12
N PHE A 706 16.19 8.12 -28.97
CA PHE A 706 16.69 7.23 -30.02
C PHE A 706 15.99 5.86 -30.03
N SER A 707 15.02 5.65 -29.13
CA SER A 707 14.27 4.40 -29.05
C SER A 707 13.20 4.31 -30.15
N ALA A 708 12.71 3.09 -30.41
CA ALA A 708 11.67 2.84 -31.38
C ALA A 708 10.27 3.39 -31.02
N TYR A 709 10.14 4.03 -29.85
CA TYR A 709 8.91 4.68 -29.38
C TYR A 709 8.75 6.13 -29.87
N TYR A 710 9.77 6.66 -30.56
CA TYR A 710 9.75 7.98 -31.18
C TYR A 710 9.89 7.85 -32.71
N ASP A 711 9.15 8.68 -33.45
CA ASP A 711 9.29 8.75 -34.90
C ASP A 711 10.55 9.52 -35.34
N GLN A 712 10.80 9.58 -36.65
CA GLN A 712 11.96 10.27 -37.23
C GLN A 712 12.01 11.79 -36.94
N ASN A 713 10.90 12.36 -36.44
CA ASN A 713 10.78 13.77 -36.04
C ASN A 713 10.82 13.97 -34.52
N GLY A 714 11.08 12.90 -33.74
CA GLY A 714 11.14 12.94 -32.28
C GLY A 714 9.78 13.03 -31.58
N LYS A 715 8.67 12.77 -32.29
CA LYS A 715 7.33 12.74 -31.70
C LYS A 715 7.03 11.34 -31.16
N ALA A 716 6.54 11.27 -29.93
CA ALA A 716 6.10 10.01 -29.33
C ALA A 716 5.00 9.39 -30.21
N VAL A 717 5.16 8.11 -30.56
CA VAL A 717 4.24 7.39 -31.46
C VAL A 717 2.91 7.05 -30.76
N TYR A 718 2.79 7.34 -29.45
CA TYR A 718 1.64 7.02 -28.61
C TYR A 718 1.41 8.06 -27.50
N ASP A 719 0.14 8.36 -27.20
CA ASP A 719 -0.24 9.20 -26.05
C ASP A 719 -0.19 8.38 -24.76
N TYR A 720 0.93 8.49 -24.04
CA TYR A 720 1.24 7.72 -22.84
C TYR A 720 0.35 8.11 -21.65
N SER A 721 -0.08 9.37 -21.58
CA SER A 721 -0.84 9.92 -20.46
C SER A 721 -2.27 9.35 -20.38
N ALA A 722 -2.89 9.08 -21.53
CA ALA A 722 -4.25 8.59 -21.64
C ALA A 722 -4.42 7.10 -21.27
N VAL A 723 -3.32 6.34 -21.16
CA VAL A 723 -3.37 4.86 -21.15
C VAL A 723 -2.84 4.25 -19.85
N HIS A 724 -1.93 4.92 -19.15
CA HIS A 724 -1.26 4.33 -17.99
C HIS A 724 -1.74 4.77 -16.60
N GLY A 725 -2.65 5.74 -16.48
CA GLY A 725 -3.27 6.09 -15.20
C GLY A 725 -2.29 6.59 -14.12
N ASP A 726 -2.82 6.89 -12.94
CA ASP A 726 -2.19 7.71 -11.87
C ASP A 726 -0.70 7.44 -11.62
N SER A 727 0.14 8.44 -11.88
CA SER A 727 1.53 8.47 -11.44
C SER A 727 1.62 8.64 -9.92
N ILE A 728 2.52 7.90 -9.28
CA ILE A 728 2.85 8.06 -7.86
C ILE A 728 4.19 8.78 -7.70
N SER A 729 4.36 9.54 -6.63
CA SER A 729 5.60 10.25 -6.33
C SER A 729 6.52 9.42 -5.44
N VAL A 730 7.80 9.35 -5.81
CA VAL A 730 8.85 8.64 -5.06
C VAL A 730 10.11 9.52 -4.95
N VAL A 731 11.01 9.20 -4.03
CA VAL A 731 12.29 9.92 -3.89
C VAL A 731 13.15 9.69 -5.13
N GLY A 732 13.75 10.76 -5.67
CA GLY A 732 14.64 10.68 -6.82
C GLY A 732 16.09 10.39 -6.43
N ASN A 733 16.87 9.81 -7.34
CA ASN A 733 18.29 9.49 -7.12
C ASN A 733 19.15 10.76 -6.97
N PHE A 734 18.89 11.77 -7.82
CA PHE A 734 19.56 13.08 -7.76
C PHE A 734 18.59 14.22 -7.46
N ARG A 735 17.34 13.90 -7.08
CA ARG A 735 16.24 14.86 -6.96
C ARG A 735 15.39 14.56 -5.74
N PRO A 736 14.77 15.58 -5.11
CA PRO A 736 13.89 15.33 -3.97
C PRO A 736 12.75 14.36 -4.29
N VAL A 737 12.12 14.50 -5.47
CA VAL A 737 10.99 13.68 -5.91
C VAL A 737 11.04 13.47 -7.42
N VAL A 738 10.62 12.29 -7.88
CA VAL A 738 10.28 11.96 -9.27
C VAL A 738 8.91 11.28 -9.33
N GLN A 739 8.25 11.33 -10.49
CA GLN A 739 7.01 10.58 -10.71
C GLN A 739 7.33 9.17 -11.19
N THR A 740 6.54 8.17 -10.84
CA THR A 740 6.69 6.81 -11.34
C THR A 740 5.33 6.13 -11.49
N LYS A 741 5.30 4.97 -12.13
CA LYS A 741 4.12 4.11 -12.22
C LYS A 741 4.26 2.91 -11.29
N ILE A 742 3.13 2.28 -10.95
CA ILE A 742 3.09 1.17 -9.97
C ILE A 742 4.05 0.04 -10.37
N GLU A 743 4.12 -0.33 -11.64
CA GLU A 743 4.98 -1.42 -12.12
C GLU A 743 6.47 -1.08 -11.97
N PHE A 744 6.84 0.19 -12.13
CA PHE A 744 8.22 0.65 -11.95
C PHE A 744 8.60 0.76 -10.48
N ASP A 745 7.67 1.15 -9.62
CA ASP A 745 7.91 1.15 -8.17
C ASP A 745 8.07 -0.27 -7.63
N ILE A 746 7.29 -1.23 -8.12
CA ILE A 746 7.48 -2.66 -7.81
C ILE A 746 8.84 -3.14 -8.31
N SER A 747 9.22 -2.77 -9.53
CA SER A 747 10.54 -3.08 -10.09
C SER A 747 11.67 -2.57 -9.20
N ARG A 748 11.59 -1.30 -8.77
CA ARG A 748 12.53 -0.67 -7.84
C ARG A 748 12.63 -1.47 -6.54
N GLN A 749 11.50 -1.78 -5.90
CA GLN A 749 11.48 -2.54 -4.64
C GLN A 749 12.08 -3.94 -4.77
N ILE A 750 11.88 -4.63 -5.90
CA ILE A 750 12.48 -5.94 -6.14
C ILE A 750 14.00 -5.83 -6.36
N ILE A 751 14.49 -4.77 -7.00
CA ILE A 751 15.93 -4.47 -7.04
C ILE A 751 16.44 -4.29 -5.61
N GLU A 752 15.78 -3.49 -4.78
CA GLU A 752 16.18 -3.25 -3.39
C GLU A 752 16.25 -4.55 -2.56
N GLN A 753 15.26 -5.43 -2.71
CA GLN A 753 15.27 -6.77 -2.11
C GLN A 753 16.45 -7.63 -2.62
N THR A 754 16.73 -7.56 -3.92
CA THR A 754 17.89 -8.24 -4.53
C THR A 754 19.18 -7.72 -3.93
N LEU A 755 19.39 -6.41 -3.88
CA LEU A 755 20.61 -5.81 -3.33
C LEU A 755 20.77 -6.16 -1.85
N THR A 756 19.67 -6.20 -1.10
CA THR A 756 19.67 -6.64 0.31
C THR A 756 20.12 -8.09 0.45
N ALA A 757 19.61 -9.00 -0.39
CA ALA A 757 19.99 -10.41 -0.38
C ALA A 757 21.47 -10.66 -0.73
N TYR A 758 22.08 -9.73 -1.46
CA TYR A 758 23.50 -9.76 -1.84
C TYR A 758 24.37 -8.75 -1.08
N SER A 759 23.87 -8.22 0.05
CA SER A 759 24.59 -7.22 0.84
C SER A 759 25.99 -7.71 1.25
N GLY A 760 26.99 -6.85 1.05
CA GLY A 760 28.40 -7.14 1.31
C GLY A 760 29.11 -7.99 0.23
N GLN A 761 28.40 -8.44 -0.82
CA GLN A 761 29.00 -9.20 -1.93
C GLN A 761 29.33 -8.33 -3.15
N ALA A 762 28.64 -7.20 -3.31
CA ALA A 762 28.79 -6.29 -4.45
C ALA A 762 28.52 -4.83 -4.06
N GLU A 763 29.12 -3.92 -4.82
CA GLU A 763 28.84 -2.49 -4.80
C GLU A 763 28.01 -2.10 -6.02
N VAL A 764 26.89 -1.43 -5.79
CA VAL A 764 25.99 -0.97 -6.85
C VAL A 764 25.87 0.54 -6.80
N TYR A 765 26.12 1.19 -7.92
CA TYR A 765 26.05 2.63 -8.10
C TYR A 765 24.87 2.97 -9.00
N ASN A 766 23.98 3.84 -8.54
CA ASN A 766 22.88 4.38 -9.35
C ASN A 766 23.33 5.67 -10.03
N CYS A 767 23.54 5.59 -11.35
CA CYS A 767 23.95 6.72 -12.19
C CYS A 767 22.78 7.33 -12.98
N SER A 768 21.57 6.82 -12.77
CA SER A 768 20.38 7.22 -13.52
C SER A 768 19.67 8.40 -12.85
N ASP A 769 19.18 9.35 -13.64
CA ASP A 769 18.40 10.50 -13.16
C ASP A 769 16.91 10.13 -13.07
N GLY A 770 16.62 9.19 -12.18
CA GLY A 770 15.28 8.62 -11.95
C GLY A 770 15.00 8.40 -10.47
N ALA A 771 14.30 7.33 -10.13
CA ALA A 771 13.99 6.95 -8.75
C ALA A 771 15.26 6.54 -7.97
N MET A 772 15.30 6.87 -6.68
CA MET A 772 16.33 6.38 -5.77
C MET A 772 16.09 4.89 -5.49
N ILE A 773 17.14 4.08 -5.56
CA ILE A 773 17.08 2.63 -5.32
C ILE A 773 17.86 2.34 -4.04
N GLN A 774 17.17 1.93 -2.98
CA GLN A 774 17.80 1.57 -1.71
C GLN A 774 18.79 0.41 -1.88
N GLY A 775 19.98 0.56 -1.29
CA GLY A 775 21.09 -0.40 -1.47
C GLY A 775 22.01 -0.08 -2.66
N ALA A 776 21.66 0.90 -3.50
CA ALA A 776 22.56 1.46 -4.50
C ALA A 776 23.03 2.88 -4.09
N ILE A 777 24.30 3.20 -4.38
CA ILE A 777 24.92 4.50 -4.05
C ILE A 777 24.72 5.46 -5.23
N SER A 778 24.13 6.63 -4.99
CA SER A 778 24.01 7.68 -6.01
C SER A 778 25.38 8.16 -6.47
N LEU A 779 25.65 8.11 -7.78
CA LEU A 779 26.95 8.51 -8.35
C LEU A 779 26.75 9.14 -9.71
N GLN A 780 27.30 10.34 -9.94
CA GLN A 780 27.23 10.96 -11.26
C GLN A 780 28.07 10.18 -12.27
N PRO A 781 27.62 10.02 -13.54
CA PRO A 781 28.41 9.33 -14.57
C PRO A 781 29.85 9.87 -14.73
N SER A 782 30.04 11.18 -14.55
CA SER A 782 31.36 11.83 -14.59
C SER A 782 32.32 11.46 -13.46
N GLN A 783 31.83 10.80 -12.41
CA GLN A 783 32.62 10.37 -11.25
C GLN A 783 32.99 8.89 -11.33
N ILE A 784 32.64 8.20 -12.42
CA ILE A 784 32.98 6.80 -12.61
C ILE A 784 34.49 6.68 -12.86
N LEU A 785 35.16 5.87 -12.04
CA LEU A 785 36.58 5.57 -12.19
C LEU A 785 36.75 4.12 -12.61
N THR A 786 37.41 3.89 -13.75
CA THR A 786 37.72 2.53 -14.23
C THR A 786 39.18 2.40 -14.64
N PHE A 787 39.70 1.18 -14.52
CA PHE A 787 41.06 0.83 -14.87
C PHE A 787 41.06 -0.05 -16.11
N LEU A 788 42.10 0.07 -16.94
CA LEU A 788 42.25 -0.81 -18.09
C LEU A 788 42.59 -2.23 -17.60
N PRO A 789 41.82 -3.26 -17.99
CA PRO A 789 42.11 -4.63 -17.61
C PRO A 789 43.40 -5.13 -18.28
N SER A 790 44.01 -6.16 -17.70
CA SER A 790 45.25 -6.77 -18.22
C SER A 790 45.07 -7.55 -19.53
N LYS A 791 43.83 -7.87 -19.88
CA LYS A 791 43.41 -8.54 -21.12
C LYS A 791 42.14 -7.87 -21.65
N PRO A 792 41.82 -7.98 -22.95
CA PRO A 792 40.54 -7.53 -23.49
C PRO A 792 39.36 -8.09 -22.68
N VAL A 793 38.34 -7.26 -22.45
CA VAL A 793 37.14 -7.64 -21.70
C VAL A 793 36.47 -8.88 -22.29
N THR A 794 36.42 -8.98 -23.62
CA THR A 794 35.84 -10.12 -24.35
C THR A 794 36.50 -11.44 -23.98
N ASP A 795 37.84 -11.47 -23.92
CA ASP A 795 38.61 -12.69 -23.64
C ASP A 795 38.40 -13.14 -22.21
N LEU A 796 38.37 -12.19 -21.27
CA LEU A 796 38.08 -12.45 -19.86
C LEU A 796 36.67 -12.99 -19.66
N LEU A 797 35.69 -12.46 -20.41
CA LEU A 797 34.31 -12.94 -20.37
C LEU A 797 34.17 -14.33 -20.97
N ASP A 798 34.84 -14.64 -22.07
CA ASP A 798 34.78 -15.96 -22.70
C ASP A 798 35.35 -17.05 -21.78
N ASP A 799 36.52 -16.80 -21.17
CA ASP A 799 37.12 -17.70 -20.16
C ASP A 799 36.21 -17.86 -18.94
N PHE A 800 35.66 -16.75 -18.44
CA PHE A 800 34.70 -16.76 -17.34
C PHE A 800 33.48 -17.62 -17.65
N LEU A 801 32.85 -17.45 -18.81
CA LEU A 801 31.62 -18.15 -19.17
C LEU A 801 31.84 -19.66 -19.35
N GLN A 802 33.01 -20.09 -19.84
CA GLN A 802 33.37 -21.51 -19.88
C GLN A 802 33.41 -22.13 -18.47
N GLN A 803 33.81 -21.37 -17.47
CA GLN A 803 33.87 -21.82 -16.07
C GLN A 803 32.53 -21.66 -15.35
N ALA A 804 31.81 -20.57 -15.62
CA ALA A 804 30.58 -20.19 -14.92
C ALA A 804 29.33 -20.91 -15.43
N CYS A 805 29.34 -21.38 -16.69
CA CYS A 805 28.20 -22.05 -17.30
C CYS A 805 28.43 -23.55 -17.51
N ILE A 806 27.31 -24.27 -17.65
CA ILE A 806 27.23 -25.70 -17.95
C ILE A 806 27.07 -25.83 -19.46
N GLN A 807 28.01 -26.54 -20.08
CA GLN A 807 28.02 -26.92 -21.49
C GLN A 807 27.97 -28.44 -21.59
N GLN A 808 26.89 -29.02 -21.06
CA GLN A 808 26.67 -30.46 -21.04
C GLN A 808 25.54 -30.83 -22.01
N ASP A 809 25.66 -31.99 -22.65
CA ASP A 809 24.55 -32.62 -23.35
C ASP A 809 23.53 -33.19 -22.34
N PHE A 810 22.32 -32.62 -22.36
CA PHE A 810 21.20 -33.04 -21.52
C PHE A 810 20.27 -34.04 -22.20
N THR A 811 20.58 -34.54 -23.40
CA THR A 811 19.70 -35.42 -24.19
C THR A 811 19.21 -36.64 -23.41
N VAL A 812 20.07 -37.23 -22.56
CA VAL A 812 19.70 -38.38 -21.72
C VAL A 812 18.65 -37.98 -20.68
N GLN A 813 18.86 -36.89 -19.95
CA GLN A 813 17.91 -36.39 -18.96
C GLN A 813 16.60 -35.94 -19.63
N LEU A 814 16.69 -35.29 -20.78
CA LEU A 814 15.53 -34.87 -21.58
C LEU A 814 14.75 -36.05 -22.17
N SER A 815 15.31 -37.25 -22.26
CA SER A 815 14.54 -38.44 -22.65
C SER A 815 13.40 -38.75 -21.65
N GLU A 816 13.59 -38.38 -20.37
CA GLU A 816 12.56 -38.50 -19.33
C GLU A 816 11.43 -37.50 -19.52
N PHE A 817 11.67 -36.37 -20.19
CA PHE A 817 10.65 -35.34 -20.44
C PHE A 817 9.43 -35.92 -21.17
N LYS A 818 9.64 -36.87 -22.09
CA LYS A 818 8.55 -37.56 -22.80
C LYS A 818 7.57 -38.27 -21.86
N ARG A 819 8.00 -38.68 -20.65
CA ARG A 819 7.13 -39.33 -19.66
C ARG A 819 6.09 -38.39 -19.07
N TYR A 820 6.32 -37.08 -19.13
CA TYR A 820 5.36 -36.06 -18.71
C TYR A 820 4.29 -35.78 -19.78
N TYR A 821 4.56 -36.11 -21.05
CA TYR A 821 3.57 -36.05 -22.15
C TYR A 821 2.71 -37.32 -22.19
N ASN A 822 1.84 -37.47 -21.20
CA ASN A 822 0.84 -38.52 -21.21
C ASN A 822 -0.50 -37.99 -21.74
N ALA A 823 -0.69 -38.02 -23.07
CA ALA A 823 -1.94 -37.59 -23.70
C ALA A 823 -3.18 -38.34 -23.15
N GLY A 824 -3.06 -39.64 -22.88
CA GLY A 824 -4.14 -40.42 -22.26
C GLY A 824 -4.45 -39.98 -20.82
N GLY A 825 -3.42 -39.65 -20.04
CA GLY A 825 -3.58 -39.09 -18.68
C GLY A 825 -4.19 -37.69 -18.67
N LEU A 826 -3.86 -36.87 -19.68
CA LEU A 826 -4.43 -35.54 -19.91
C LEU A 826 -5.93 -35.64 -20.21
N THR A 827 -6.32 -36.51 -21.15
CA THR A 827 -7.73 -36.77 -21.49
C THR A 827 -8.51 -37.37 -20.30
N ASN A 828 -7.95 -38.34 -19.58
CA ASN A 828 -8.61 -38.94 -18.42
C ASN A 828 -8.85 -37.92 -17.30
N SER A 829 -7.90 -37.02 -17.06
CA SER A 829 -8.06 -35.97 -16.06
C SER A 829 -9.11 -34.94 -16.48
N LEU A 830 -9.22 -34.64 -17.78
CA LEU A 830 -10.31 -33.82 -18.30
C LEU A 830 -11.67 -34.43 -18.08
N ILE A 831 -11.85 -35.75 -18.24
CA ILE A 831 -13.16 -36.39 -18.00
C ILE A 831 -13.65 -36.11 -16.58
N ILE A 832 -12.74 -36.14 -15.59
CA ILE A 832 -13.06 -35.85 -14.18
C ILE A 832 -13.46 -34.37 -13.99
N TRP A 833 -12.76 -33.45 -14.65
CA TRP A 833 -13.14 -32.03 -14.63
C TRP A 833 -14.43 -31.76 -15.40
N ASP A 834 -14.65 -32.41 -16.53
CA ASP A 834 -15.86 -32.29 -17.33
C ASP A 834 -17.10 -32.71 -16.51
N GLU A 835 -16.98 -33.80 -15.74
CA GLU A 835 -18.06 -34.24 -14.84
C GLU A 835 -18.37 -33.19 -13.75
N LEU A 836 -17.36 -32.49 -13.25
CA LEU A 836 -17.56 -31.43 -12.25
C LEU A 836 -18.17 -30.17 -12.87
N LEU A 837 -17.70 -29.75 -14.03
CA LEU A 837 -18.13 -28.51 -14.68
C LEU A 837 -19.47 -28.64 -15.39
N THR A 838 -19.88 -29.86 -15.75
CA THR A 838 -21.17 -30.13 -16.39
C THR A 838 -22.32 -30.18 -15.38
N LYS A 839 -22.04 -30.43 -14.10
CA LYS A 839 -23.06 -30.40 -13.04
C LYS A 839 -23.38 -28.93 -12.72
N PRO A 840 -24.56 -28.41 -13.09
CA PRO A 840 -24.89 -27.02 -12.81
C PRO A 840 -25.00 -26.83 -11.31
N VAL A 841 -24.52 -25.68 -10.84
CA VAL A 841 -24.73 -25.26 -9.46
C VAL A 841 -26.13 -24.68 -9.33
N THR A 842 -26.75 -24.86 -8.17
CA THR A 842 -28.11 -24.40 -7.88
C THR A 842 -28.16 -23.42 -6.72
N ASP A 843 -27.12 -23.38 -5.90
CA ASP A 843 -27.06 -22.60 -4.67
C ASP A 843 -25.60 -22.36 -4.23
N TYR A 844 -25.43 -21.59 -3.16
CA TYR A 844 -24.12 -21.33 -2.56
C TYR A 844 -23.34 -22.61 -2.18
N THR A 845 -24.00 -23.62 -1.62
CA THR A 845 -23.34 -24.82 -1.09
C THR A 845 -22.77 -25.67 -2.23
N SER A 846 -23.56 -25.91 -3.27
CA SER A 846 -23.14 -26.58 -4.48
C SER A 846 -22.02 -25.81 -5.21
N ALA A 847 -22.12 -24.48 -5.28
CA ALA A 847 -21.08 -23.62 -5.84
C ALA A 847 -19.74 -23.69 -5.08
N LYS A 848 -19.78 -23.57 -3.75
CA LYS A 848 -18.56 -23.67 -2.92
C LYS A 848 -17.93 -25.06 -3.02
N ASN A 849 -18.73 -26.12 -2.96
CA ASN A 849 -18.27 -27.49 -3.15
C ASN A 849 -17.65 -27.71 -4.54
N CYS A 850 -18.20 -27.07 -5.58
CA CYS A 850 -17.63 -27.12 -6.93
C CYS A 850 -16.22 -26.52 -6.97
N ILE A 851 -16.03 -25.32 -6.39
CA ILE A 851 -14.72 -24.66 -6.30
C ILE A 851 -13.72 -25.53 -5.51
N ASP A 852 -14.13 -26.01 -4.34
CA ASP A 852 -13.25 -26.79 -3.45
C ASP A 852 -12.81 -28.11 -4.09
N ARG A 853 -13.72 -28.81 -4.79
CA ARG A 853 -13.38 -30.05 -5.52
C ARG A 853 -12.42 -29.80 -6.67
N GLN A 854 -12.60 -28.71 -7.42
CA GLN A 854 -11.67 -28.32 -8.48
C GLN A 854 -10.26 -28.04 -7.92
N TRP A 855 -10.16 -27.32 -6.80
CA TRP A 855 -8.89 -27.06 -6.13
C TRP A 855 -8.22 -28.35 -5.60
N VAL A 856 -9.01 -29.25 -5.00
CA VAL A 856 -8.50 -30.56 -4.55
C VAL A 856 -7.96 -31.38 -5.73
N LEU A 857 -8.68 -31.42 -6.86
CA LEU A 857 -8.20 -32.11 -8.05
C LEU A 857 -6.90 -31.52 -8.58
N LEU A 858 -6.78 -30.19 -8.64
CA LEU A 858 -5.54 -29.54 -9.06
C LEU A 858 -4.36 -29.91 -8.13
N LYS A 859 -4.57 -29.93 -6.80
CA LYS A 859 -3.55 -30.37 -5.84
C LYS A 859 -3.19 -31.85 -5.99
N GLN A 860 -4.16 -32.72 -6.28
CA GLN A 860 -3.90 -34.13 -6.56
C GLN A 860 -3.06 -34.30 -7.82
N GLN A 861 -3.23 -33.46 -8.84
CA GLN A 861 -2.36 -33.49 -10.02
C GLN A 861 -0.91 -33.12 -9.67
N ALA A 862 -0.69 -32.22 -8.72
CA ALA A 862 0.64 -31.82 -8.27
C ALA A 862 1.43 -32.98 -7.61
N SER A 863 0.72 -33.93 -6.98
CA SER A 863 1.33 -35.10 -6.32
C SER A 863 1.59 -36.27 -7.28
N LEU A 864 1.02 -36.25 -8.49
CA LEU A 864 1.29 -37.28 -9.49
C LEU A 864 2.69 -37.06 -10.12
N PRO A 865 3.58 -38.08 -10.09
CA PRO A 865 5.00 -37.90 -10.43
C PRO A 865 5.27 -37.45 -11.87
N ASN A 866 4.35 -37.75 -12.80
CA ASN A 866 4.49 -37.47 -14.24
C ASN A 866 3.32 -36.65 -14.82
N SER A 867 2.55 -35.92 -13.99
CA SER A 867 1.45 -35.09 -14.51
C SER A 867 1.96 -33.73 -14.98
N ILE A 868 1.79 -33.43 -16.26
CA ILE A 868 2.06 -32.08 -16.81
C ILE A 868 0.91 -31.10 -16.55
N ILE A 869 -0.27 -31.62 -16.18
CA ILE A 869 -1.52 -30.87 -16.03
C ILE A 869 -1.39 -29.78 -14.98
N PHE A 870 -0.81 -30.11 -13.83
CA PHE A 870 -0.62 -29.14 -12.75
C PHE A 870 0.14 -27.89 -13.24
N TYR A 871 1.23 -28.10 -13.97
CA TYR A 871 2.05 -27.01 -14.51
C TYR A 871 1.31 -26.19 -15.56
N LEU A 872 0.58 -26.84 -16.46
CA LEU A 872 -0.18 -26.16 -17.52
C LEU A 872 -1.39 -25.39 -17.00
N LEU A 873 -2.00 -25.82 -15.89
CA LEU A 873 -3.31 -25.33 -15.47
C LEU A 873 -3.31 -24.55 -14.18
N TYR A 874 -2.23 -24.55 -13.39
CA TYR A 874 -2.23 -23.90 -12.08
C TYR A 874 -2.68 -22.42 -12.16
N GLY A 875 -2.08 -21.63 -13.05
CA GLY A 875 -2.44 -20.22 -13.20
C GLY A 875 -3.87 -20.03 -13.71
N SER A 876 -4.25 -20.75 -14.77
CA SER A 876 -5.60 -20.66 -15.35
C SER A 876 -6.68 -21.10 -14.37
N ALA A 877 -6.53 -22.26 -13.75
CA ALA A 877 -7.47 -22.75 -12.74
C ALA A 877 -7.55 -21.76 -11.57
N SER A 878 -6.44 -21.22 -11.09
CA SER A 878 -6.46 -20.19 -10.04
C SER A 878 -7.27 -18.96 -10.44
N TYR A 879 -7.14 -18.49 -11.69
CA TYR A 879 -7.94 -17.38 -12.22
C TYR A 879 -9.44 -17.69 -12.25
N PHE A 880 -9.83 -18.83 -12.83
CA PHE A 880 -11.25 -19.22 -12.90
C PHE A 880 -11.83 -19.47 -11.52
N LEU A 881 -11.09 -20.10 -10.60
CA LEU A 881 -11.51 -20.27 -9.21
C LEU A 881 -11.64 -18.93 -8.49
N SER A 882 -10.75 -17.97 -8.73
CA SER A 882 -10.90 -16.60 -8.21
C SER A 882 -12.17 -15.93 -8.70
N LEU A 883 -12.50 -16.09 -9.98
CA LEU A 883 -13.71 -15.52 -10.56
C LEU A 883 -14.97 -16.18 -9.99
N LEU A 884 -15.00 -17.51 -9.90
CA LEU A 884 -16.10 -18.26 -9.30
C LEU A 884 -16.26 -17.90 -7.81
N SER A 885 -15.15 -17.79 -7.06
CA SER A 885 -15.16 -17.33 -5.67
C SER A 885 -15.73 -15.91 -5.53
N LYS A 886 -15.48 -15.03 -6.51
CA LYS A 886 -16.03 -13.67 -6.52
C LYS A 886 -17.55 -13.62 -6.73
N LEU A 887 -18.14 -14.66 -7.31
CA LEU A 887 -19.58 -14.81 -7.49
C LEU A 887 -20.28 -15.43 -6.27
N LEU A 888 -19.54 -16.09 -5.37
CA LEU A 888 -20.10 -16.70 -4.15
C LEU A 888 -20.88 -15.72 -3.26
N PRO A 889 -20.43 -14.46 -3.03
CA PRO A 889 -21.21 -13.50 -2.27
C PRO A 889 -22.57 -13.17 -2.90
N LEU A 890 -22.67 -13.16 -4.23
CA LEU A 890 -23.93 -12.86 -4.94
C LEU A 890 -24.97 -13.97 -4.73
N LEU A 891 -24.52 -15.22 -4.62
CA LEU A 891 -25.37 -16.38 -4.32
C LEU A 891 -25.96 -16.36 -2.90
N GLN A 892 -25.42 -15.51 -2.01
CA GLN A 892 -25.91 -15.33 -0.64
C GLN A 892 -26.89 -14.16 -0.52
N GLN A 893 -27.11 -13.37 -1.58
CA GLN A 893 -28.00 -12.21 -1.52
C GLN A 893 -29.47 -12.62 -1.34
N ALA A 894 -30.22 -11.75 -0.67
CA ALA A 894 -31.66 -11.93 -0.49
C ALA A 894 -32.43 -11.57 -1.76
N GLY A 895 -33.35 -12.44 -2.19
CA GLY A 895 -34.24 -12.21 -3.34
C GLY A 895 -34.12 -13.30 -4.41
N ALA A 896 -35.25 -13.89 -4.80
CA ALA A 896 -35.27 -15.01 -5.74
C ALA A 896 -34.68 -14.65 -7.11
N GLU A 897 -34.95 -13.45 -7.63
CA GLU A 897 -34.44 -13.00 -8.93
C GLU A 897 -32.91 -12.80 -8.90
N ALA A 898 -32.38 -12.19 -7.83
CA ALA A 898 -30.94 -11.99 -7.66
C ALA A 898 -30.20 -13.32 -7.54
N GLN A 899 -30.77 -14.29 -6.81
CA GLN A 899 -30.19 -15.64 -6.69
C GLN A 899 -30.20 -16.39 -8.02
N VAL A 900 -31.31 -16.39 -8.76
CA VAL A 900 -31.38 -17.02 -10.09
C VAL A 900 -30.32 -16.44 -11.01
N LYS A 901 -30.21 -15.10 -11.05
CA LYS A 901 -29.19 -14.41 -11.85
C LYS A 901 -27.76 -14.76 -11.44
N ALA A 902 -27.47 -14.81 -10.13
CA ALA A 902 -26.15 -15.18 -9.63
C ALA A 902 -25.79 -16.64 -9.99
N VAL A 903 -26.77 -17.54 -9.95
CA VAL A 903 -26.63 -18.94 -10.40
C VAL A 903 -26.35 -19.02 -11.90
N GLU A 904 -27.08 -18.26 -12.72
CA GLU A 904 -26.85 -18.17 -14.17
C GLU A 904 -25.44 -17.64 -14.49
N GLN A 905 -25.01 -16.58 -13.81
CA GLN A 905 -23.67 -16.01 -13.95
C GLN A 905 -22.58 -17.03 -13.56
N PHE A 906 -22.75 -17.74 -12.44
CA PHE A 906 -21.81 -18.78 -12.01
C PHE A 906 -21.70 -19.92 -13.04
N ASN A 907 -22.84 -20.44 -13.50
CA ASN A 907 -22.88 -21.50 -14.50
C ASN A 907 -22.31 -21.03 -15.86
N THR A 908 -22.48 -19.76 -16.23
CA THR A 908 -21.84 -19.17 -17.43
C THR A 908 -20.31 -19.24 -17.33
N VAL A 909 -19.74 -18.92 -16.17
CA VAL A 909 -18.29 -19.06 -15.95
C VAL A 909 -17.86 -20.52 -16.04
N LEU A 910 -18.63 -21.48 -15.50
CA LEU A 910 -18.33 -22.91 -15.63
C LEU A 910 -18.33 -23.38 -17.08
N ILE A 911 -19.26 -22.91 -17.91
CA ILE A 911 -19.33 -23.22 -19.34
C ILE A 911 -18.08 -22.71 -20.06
N VAL A 912 -17.72 -21.44 -19.85
CA VAL A 912 -16.50 -20.88 -20.46
C VAL A 912 -15.25 -21.59 -19.97
N TRP A 913 -15.21 -22.00 -18.69
CA TRP A 913 -14.10 -22.77 -18.14
C TRP A 913 -14.00 -24.17 -18.76
N LYS A 914 -15.13 -24.85 -18.98
CA LYS A 914 -15.18 -26.14 -19.67
C LYS A 914 -14.71 -26.04 -21.14
N ASP A 915 -15.18 -25.01 -21.86
CA ASP A 915 -14.73 -24.73 -23.22
C ASP A 915 -13.22 -24.49 -23.26
N TYR A 916 -12.71 -23.69 -22.31
CA TYR A 916 -11.29 -23.41 -22.16
C TYR A 916 -10.48 -24.70 -22.01
N LEU A 917 -10.87 -25.58 -21.09
CA LEU A 917 -10.19 -26.84 -20.83
C LEU A 917 -10.19 -27.77 -22.05
N THR A 918 -11.31 -27.81 -22.77
CA THR A 918 -11.46 -28.61 -24.00
C THR A 918 -10.53 -28.10 -25.09
N GLN A 919 -10.52 -26.77 -25.33
CA GLN A 919 -9.66 -26.14 -26.31
C GLN A 919 -8.18 -26.30 -25.96
N MET A 920 -7.83 -26.11 -24.69
CA MET A 920 -6.49 -26.29 -24.16
C MET A 920 -5.95 -27.70 -24.42
N VAL A 921 -6.73 -28.75 -24.15
CA VAL A 921 -6.28 -30.12 -24.40
C VAL A 921 -6.15 -30.43 -25.88
N ALA A 922 -7.10 -29.99 -26.71
CA ALA A 922 -7.01 -30.18 -28.16
C ALA A 922 -5.75 -29.50 -28.73
N ASP A 923 -5.50 -28.26 -28.31
CA ASP A 923 -4.34 -27.46 -28.67
C ASP A 923 -3.02 -28.09 -28.20
N PHE A 924 -2.93 -28.50 -26.93
CA PHE A 924 -1.74 -29.17 -26.39
C PHE A 924 -1.48 -30.53 -27.03
N ALA A 925 -2.52 -31.33 -27.29
CA ALA A 925 -2.39 -32.66 -27.89
C ALA A 925 -1.95 -32.59 -29.36
N ALA A 926 -2.36 -31.55 -30.09
CA ALA A 926 -1.96 -31.34 -31.46
C ALA A 926 -0.46 -31.00 -31.58
N GLU A 927 0.01 -29.99 -30.82
CA GLU A 927 1.41 -29.53 -30.89
C GLU A 927 1.97 -29.21 -29.49
N PRO A 928 2.37 -30.22 -28.69
CA PRO A 928 2.75 -29.99 -27.29
C PRO A 928 4.00 -29.11 -27.07
N LEU A 929 4.81 -28.95 -28.12
CA LEU A 929 6.04 -28.16 -28.16
C LEU A 929 5.99 -27.03 -29.20
N GLN A 930 4.78 -26.51 -29.47
CA GLN A 930 4.63 -25.33 -30.30
C GLN A 930 5.40 -24.14 -29.69
N LEU A 931 6.02 -23.34 -30.54
CA LEU A 931 6.63 -22.08 -30.15
C LEU A 931 5.59 -20.95 -30.16
N ASP A 932 5.79 -19.93 -29.34
CA ASP A 932 4.92 -18.74 -29.37
C ASP A 932 4.94 -18.07 -30.76
N ILE A 933 3.79 -17.60 -31.22
CA ILE A 933 3.62 -16.97 -32.54
C ILE A 933 3.20 -15.50 -32.44
N THR A 934 3.26 -14.92 -31.24
CA THR A 934 2.83 -13.55 -31.00
C THR A 934 3.73 -12.57 -31.75
N ASP A 935 3.22 -11.86 -32.76
CA ASP A 935 3.96 -10.86 -33.53
C ASP A 935 3.95 -9.46 -32.91
#